data_AF-A0A947WHT9-F1
#
_entry.id   AF-A0A947WHT9-F1
#
_cell.length_a   1.000
_cell.length_b   1.000
_cell.length_c   1.000
_cell.angle_alpha   90.00
_cell.angle_beta   90.00
_cell.angle_gamma   90.00
#
_symmetry.space_group_name_H-M   'P 1'
#
loop_
_entity.id
_entity.type
_entity.pdbx_description
1 polymer ?
#
loop_
_entity_poly.entity_id
_entity_poly.type
_entity_poly.pdbx_seq_one_letter_code
_entity_poly.pdbx_strand_id
1 'polypeptide(L)'
;MQLIRQENFNKKIKENFDYNFDVDERGLYSISITATCRSGKQIGERGGEDLRVEIDNQSFREIPSEKNIQLYNIPASWNGTKLKGLNKTVVFILWLEKGNHKITFIPDRGAKIENIKTEFIESTSKIKFDLGKQAEDGDRRPWYTFVLIDLPLKQIKAEVTTKWRFPDSDDVKLIIDGKTRKNKWSIFHRYWCWAGTVVKKLRSKEIEEKKFEENLNSGIHYIEFWADKTPTLHNVALDFGEFKEPFLKGWITDPNEDIREVSLRSEPSNKREDTIIAKISVGEEVKILEEIIEGDHVAFRSNIWHKVEHRGQEGYILSTYIDIVGRTTKQIQEKIIKKAKELKVDPEIILALAECESHFKQYAVSKADAKGIMQLAPILIEDLNDPHRPYYNPIDNEFDIDQNISGGIKYFKWLYYERYKNDKDRLRKALAAYNSGHNSVEVGKPLELELYEGQTKRIVDCAQNHLKKKTFKKILKSLAKVGIGLFLIVQLFSFYEALIEPENEIITYPGDNSANVIQTVRNTEPDTQLLEFPSIVWDKDVEKLAFFNKEAKLVKIIPIERLDLDLIFSEFVSENSIYIADEFIEFPENVFYFLISTFGYCGASGNCTWGLYQLDIEKDKLALIDDGIFGSGISFYLSPDNKNLAIERSVHGGICNYGNYFDVIDLENFEKTEVRKLMNQEKYWVNLIESLEWINNNEIKIKTEQFNCDDNEGPLLKRVLFYDVRSGKVRILESKISKFQGAG
;
A
#
# COMPACT_ATOMS: atom_id res chain seq x y z
N MET A 1 -28.54 22.97 -3.14
CA MET A 1 -27.37 22.88 -4.04
C MET A 1 -26.50 24.06 -3.70
N GLN A 2 -25.29 23.78 -3.25
CA GLN A 2 -24.34 24.78 -2.80
C GLN A 2 -23.29 24.99 -3.88
N LEU A 3 -23.04 26.26 -4.25
CA LEU A 3 -21.98 26.59 -5.20
C LEU A 3 -20.62 26.36 -4.53
N ILE A 4 -19.81 25.48 -5.11
CA ILE A 4 -18.43 25.22 -4.65
C ILE A 4 -17.46 26.09 -5.43
N ARG A 5 -17.56 26.07 -6.76
CA ARG A 5 -16.65 26.81 -7.65
C ARG A 5 -17.34 27.18 -8.94
N GLN A 6 -17.03 28.37 -9.45
CA GLN A 6 -17.42 28.77 -10.79
C GLN A 6 -16.31 29.59 -11.44
N GLU A 7 -15.95 29.24 -12.66
CA GLU A 7 -14.96 29.95 -13.44
C GLU A 7 -15.47 30.25 -14.85
N ASN A 8 -15.48 31.54 -15.18
CA ASN A 8 -15.64 32.02 -16.55
C ASN A 8 -14.28 31.93 -17.24
N PHE A 9 -14.06 30.83 -17.94
CA PHE A 9 -12.75 30.46 -18.44
C PHE A 9 -12.44 31.13 -19.79
N ASN A 10 -13.44 31.20 -20.68
CA ASN A 10 -13.35 31.79 -22.02
C ASN A 10 -12.04 31.41 -22.77
N LYS A 11 -11.59 30.15 -22.61
CA LYS A 11 -10.26 29.70 -23.06
C LYS A 11 -10.40 28.84 -24.31
N LYS A 12 -9.60 29.16 -25.33
CA LYS A 12 -9.42 28.29 -26.49
C LYS A 12 -8.28 27.30 -26.24
N ILE A 13 -8.52 26.03 -26.50
CA ILE A 13 -7.54 24.95 -26.37
C ILE A 13 -7.35 24.25 -27.71
N LYS A 14 -6.13 23.77 -27.97
CA LYS A 14 -5.76 22.91 -29.12
C LYS A 14 -5.04 21.64 -28.70
N GLU A 15 -4.59 21.59 -27.46
CA GLU A 15 -3.93 20.47 -26.82
C GLU A 15 -4.70 20.12 -25.55
N ASN A 16 -4.39 18.95 -24.98
CA ASN A 16 -5.01 18.52 -23.74
C ASN A 16 -4.82 19.55 -22.64
N PHE A 17 -5.88 19.76 -21.86
CA PHE A 17 -5.87 20.72 -20.76
C PHE A 17 -6.46 20.07 -19.51
N ASP A 18 -5.67 20.01 -18.44
CA ASP A 18 -6.12 19.49 -17.15
C ASP A 18 -6.62 20.63 -16.27
N TYR A 19 -7.83 20.47 -15.74
CA TYR A 19 -8.44 21.35 -14.76
C TYR A 19 -8.57 20.60 -13.43
N ASN A 20 -7.81 21.03 -12.43
CA ASN A 20 -7.85 20.45 -11.09
C ASN A 20 -8.72 21.28 -10.16
N PHE A 21 -9.51 20.62 -9.34
CA PHE A 21 -10.36 21.24 -8.33
C PHE A 21 -10.40 20.37 -7.07
N ASP A 22 -10.61 21.00 -5.92
CA ASP A 22 -10.71 20.31 -4.65
C ASP A 22 -12.17 20.25 -4.20
N VAL A 23 -12.48 19.21 -3.44
CA VAL A 23 -13.80 18.90 -2.89
C VAL A 23 -13.64 18.66 -1.40
N ASP A 24 -14.40 19.38 -0.59
CA ASP A 24 -14.21 19.44 0.88
C ASP A 24 -14.79 18.22 1.62
N GLU A 25 -15.79 17.57 1.04
CA GLU A 25 -16.47 16.42 1.62
C GLU A 25 -16.88 15.41 0.55
N ARG A 26 -16.99 14.14 0.94
CA ARG A 26 -17.52 13.11 0.05
C ARG A 26 -19.01 13.36 -0.17
N GLY A 27 -19.47 13.28 -1.41
CA GLY A 27 -20.90 13.32 -1.68
C GLY A 27 -21.25 13.46 -3.15
N LEU A 28 -22.50 13.85 -3.40
CA LEU A 28 -23.01 14.00 -4.76
C LEU A 28 -22.76 15.42 -5.28
N TYR A 29 -22.09 15.52 -6.43
CA TYR A 29 -21.76 16.80 -7.05
C TYR A 29 -22.33 16.91 -8.46
N SER A 30 -22.56 18.14 -8.89
CA SER A 30 -22.79 18.47 -10.29
C SER A 30 -21.66 19.32 -10.85
N ILE A 31 -21.11 18.90 -12.00
CA ILE A 31 -20.08 19.62 -12.74
C ILE A 31 -20.67 20.05 -14.09
N SER A 32 -20.99 21.33 -14.21
CA SER A 32 -21.52 21.94 -15.43
C SER A 32 -20.41 22.55 -16.26
N ILE A 33 -20.15 22.00 -17.44
CA ILE A 33 -19.17 22.49 -18.41
C ILE A 33 -19.93 23.08 -19.59
N THR A 34 -19.63 24.32 -19.96
CA THR A 34 -20.15 24.97 -21.18
C THR A 34 -19.01 25.22 -22.14
N ALA A 35 -19.14 24.76 -23.38
CA ALA A 35 -18.13 24.93 -24.41
C ALA A 35 -18.76 25.09 -25.80
N THR A 36 -17.94 25.58 -26.73
CA THR A 36 -18.25 25.72 -28.15
C THR A 36 -17.21 24.99 -29.00
N CYS A 37 -17.68 24.41 -30.10
CA CYS A 37 -16.85 23.75 -31.10
C CYS A 37 -17.36 24.15 -32.49
N ARG A 38 -16.47 24.58 -33.38
CA ARG A 38 -16.82 25.02 -34.73
C ARG A 38 -16.85 23.85 -35.72
N SER A 39 -17.76 23.92 -36.68
CA SER A 39 -17.85 22.94 -37.76
C SER A 39 -16.64 23.04 -38.71
N GLY A 40 -16.35 21.97 -39.46
CA GLY A 40 -15.29 21.98 -40.48
C GLY A 40 -15.45 23.12 -41.50
N LYS A 41 -16.69 23.41 -41.89
CA LYS A 41 -17.01 24.56 -42.77
C LYS A 41 -16.59 25.90 -42.18
N GLN A 42 -16.74 26.09 -40.87
CA GLN A 42 -16.37 27.35 -40.19
C GLN A 42 -14.87 27.50 -39.99
N ILE A 43 -14.11 26.40 -39.97
CA ILE A 43 -12.65 26.43 -39.84
C ILE A 43 -11.91 26.22 -41.16
N GLY A 44 -12.63 25.93 -42.25
CA GLY A 44 -12.04 25.71 -43.57
C GLY A 44 -11.35 24.35 -43.74
N GLU A 45 -11.71 23.34 -42.94
CA GLU A 45 -11.06 22.03 -42.95
C GLU A 45 -12.04 20.87 -43.14
N ARG A 46 -11.52 19.71 -43.58
CA ARG A 46 -12.28 18.45 -43.64
C ARG A 46 -12.37 17.85 -42.23
N GLY A 47 -13.47 18.09 -41.53
CA GLY A 47 -13.68 17.74 -40.11
C GLY A 47 -13.72 18.99 -39.23
N GLY A 48 -14.48 18.94 -38.12
CA GLY A 48 -14.67 20.09 -37.23
C GLY A 48 -13.75 20.07 -36.01
N GLU A 49 -13.82 21.14 -35.23
CA GLU A 49 -13.38 21.14 -33.83
C GLU A 49 -14.30 20.22 -33.04
N ASP A 50 -13.77 19.35 -32.18
CA ASP A 50 -14.55 18.54 -31.24
C ASP A 50 -13.89 18.54 -29.85
N LEU A 51 -14.65 18.25 -28.80
CA LEU A 51 -14.16 18.16 -27.43
C LEU A 51 -14.79 16.97 -26.72
N ARG A 52 -13.97 16.21 -26.01
CA ARG A 52 -14.41 15.29 -24.97
C ARG A 52 -13.71 15.61 -23.65
N VAL A 53 -14.26 15.08 -22.57
CA VAL A 53 -13.67 15.19 -21.24
C VAL A 53 -13.56 13.83 -20.59
N GLU A 54 -12.60 13.71 -19.69
CA GLU A 54 -12.47 12.63 -18.73
C GLU A 54 -12.50 13.24 -17.33
N ILE A 55 -13.19 12.60 -16.39
CA ILE A 55 -13.25 13.04 -14.98
C ILE A 55 -12.59 11.95 -14.15
N ASP A 56 -11.49 12.26 -13.45
CA ASP A 56 -10.65 11.30 -12.73
C ASP A 56 -10.25 10.07 -13.56
N ASN A 57 -9.94 10.31 -14.83
CA ASN A 57 -9.62 9.30 -15.86
C ASN A 57 -10.81 8.40 -16.26
N GLN A 58 -12.02 8.66 -15.76
CA GLN A 58 -13.23 8.03 -16.29
C GLN A 58 -13.57 8.61 -17.66
N SER A 59 -13.62 7.73 -18.66
CA SER A 59 -14.04 8.06 -20.02
C SER A 59 -15.50 7.69 -20.26
N PHE A 60 -16.16 8.44 -21.13
CA PHE A 60 -17.57 8.26 -21.47
C PHE A 60 -17.71 7.66 -22.87
N ARG A 61 -18.77 6.86 -23.08
CA ARG A 61 -19.07 6.18 -24.35
C ARG A 61 -20.54 6.29 -24.72
N GLU A 62 -20.88 6.02 -25.96
CA GLU A 62 -22.26 5.99 -26.46
C GLU A 62 -23.13 4.90 -25.78
N ILE A 63 -24.44 5.18 -25.69
CA ILE A 63 -25.46 4.27 -25.16
C ILE A 63 -26.60 4.14 -26.18
N PRO A 64 -26.94 2.91 -26.64
CA PRO A 64 -26.21 1.66 -26.38
C PRO A 64 -24.83 1.68 -27.03
N SER A 65 -23.89 0.91 -26.49
CA SER A 65 -22.53 0.86 -27.03
C SER A 65 -22.52 0.36 -28.47
N GLU A 66 -21.80 1.07 -29.33
CA GLU A 66 -21.57 0.70 -30.72
C GLU A 66 -20.35 -0.23 -30.82
N LYS A 67 -20.26 -0.97 -31.93
CA LYS A 67 -19.11 -1.86 -32.19
C LYS A 67 -17.79 -1.09 -32.27
N ASN A 68 -17.82 0.13 -32.80
CA ASN A 68 -16.67 1.03 -32.87
C ASN A 68 -16.90 2.18 -31.90
N ILE A 69 -15.97 2.35 -30.96
CA ILE A 69 -16.08 3.29 -29.86
C ILE A 69 -16.13 4.72 -30.40
N GLN A 70 -17.19 5.45 -30.09
CA GLN A 70 -17.30 6.87 -30.41
C GLN A 70 -16.81 7.69 -29.20
N LEU A 71 -15.84 8.58 -29.41
CA LEU A 71 -15.28 9.40 -28.33
C LEU A 71 -15.68 10.88 -28.43
N TYR A 72 -15.95 11.36 -29.64
CA TYR A 72 -16.28 12.77 -29.92
C TYR A 72 -17.70 12.98 -30.43
N ASN A 73 -18.43 11.89 -30.69
CA ASN A 73 -19.79 11.89 -31.18
C ASN A 73 -20.75 11.23 -30.17
N ILE A 74 -20.63 11.60 -28.90
CA ILE A 74 -21.42 11.06 -27.80
C ILE A 74 -22.19 12.17 -27.08
N PRO A 75 -23.25 11.85 -26.31
CA PRO A 75 -24.01 12.87 -25.59
C PRO A 75 -23.14 13.73 -24.65
N ALA A 76 -22.11 13.16 -24.03
CA ALA A 76 -21.20 13.85 -23.13
C ALA A 76 -20.10 14.71 -23.84
N SER A 77 -20.04 14.72 -25.18
CA SER A 77 -19.02 15.46 -25.94
C SER A 77 -19.60 16.71 -26.63
N TRP A 78 -18.71 17.61 -27.08
CA TRP A 78 -19.05 18.75 -27.93
C TRP A 78 -18.59 18.45 -29.34
N ASN A 79 -19.54 18.27 -30.26
CA ASN A 79 -19.24 17.97 -31.65
C ASN A 79 -19.45 19.20 -32.52
N GLY A 80 -18.40 19.72 -33.17
CA GLY A 80 -18.47 20.95 -33.94
C GLY A 80 -19.36 20.88 -35.17
N THR A 81 -19.55 19.69 -35.75
CA THR A 81 -20.50 19.50 -36.86
C THR A 81 -21.95 19.68 -36.39
N LYS A 82 -22.28 19.21 -35.18
CA LYS A 82 -23.61 19.38 -34.58
C LYS A 82 -23.80 20.79 -33.99
N LEU A 83 -22.78 21.35 -33.36
CA LEU A 83 -22.87 22.62 -32.63
C LEU A 83 -22.73 23.85 -33.53
N LYS A 84 -21.93 23.77 -34.59
CA LYS A 84 -21.66 24.88 -35.51
C LYS A 84 -21.25 26.18 -34.78
N GLY A 85 -20.44 26.05 -33.73
CA GLY A 85 -19.93 27.17 -32.93
C GLY A 85 -20.86 27.68 -31.83
N LEU A 86 -22.04 27.06 -31.63
CA LEU A 86 -22.99 27.44 -30.58
C LEU A 86 -22.72 26.71 -29.26
N ASN A 87 -23.18 27.29 -28.16
CA ASN A 87 -22.95 26.77 -26.82
C ASN A 87 -23.73 25.48 -26.57
N LYS A 88 -23.03 24.50 -26.00
CA LYS A 88 -23.65 23.36 -25.34
C LYS A 88 -23.14 23.27 -23.91
N THR A 89 -24.04 22.96 -22.99
CA THR A 89 -23.71 22.68 -21.60
C THR A 89 -23.88 21.18 -21.32
N VAL A 90 -22.86 20.55 -20.75
CA VAL A 90 -22.91 19.19 -20.23
C VAL A 90 -22.81 19.26 -18.71
N VAL A 91 -23.77 18.65 -18.01
CA VAL A 91 -23.86 18.61 -16.56
C VAL A 91 -23.60 17.17 -16.12
N PHE A 92 -22.40 16.90 -15.60
CA PHE A 92 -22.07 15.61 -15.00
C PHE A 92 -22.59 15.59 -13.57
N ILE A 93 -23.32 14.54 -13.20
CA ILE A 93 -23.84 14.31 -11.85
C ILE A 93 -23.24 13.01 -11.36
N LEU A 94 -22.38 13.10 -10.36
CA LEU A 94 -21.53 12.00 -9.91
C LEU A 94 -21.13 12.15 -8.46
N TRP A 95 -20.73 11.03 -7.87
CA TRP A 95 -20.13 11.01 -6.55
C TRP A 95 -18.66 11.40 -6.66
N LEU A 96 -18.25 12.35 -5.81
CA LEU A 96 -16.85 12.72 -5.63
C LEU A 96 -16.45 12.42 -4.20
N GLU A 97 -15.22 11.98 -4.05
CA GLU A 97 -14.60 11.80 -2.75
C GLU A 97 -14.09 13.15 -2.21
N LYS A 98 -13.76 13.20 -0.92
CA LYS A 98 -13.03 14.36 -0.40
C LYS A 98 -11.62 14.36 -1.02
N GLY A 99 -11.18 15.51 -1.54
CA GLY A 99 -9.82 15.69 -2.02
C GLY A 99 -9.72 16.34 -3.40
N ASN A 100 -8.63 16.05 -4.10
CA ASN A 100 -8.34 16.66 -5.40
C ASN A 100 -8.87 15.81 -6.54
N HIS A 101 -9.61 16.45 -7.44
CA HIS A 101 -10.21 15.87 -8.63
C HIS A 101 -9.72 16.57 -9.88
N LYS A 102 -9.76 15.86 -11.00
CA LYS A 102 -9.25 16.33 -12.29
C LYS A 102 -10.26 16.12 -13.40
N ILE A 103 -10.48 17.20 -14.17
CA ILE A 103 -11.14 17.14 -15.48
C ILE A 103 -10.08 17.30 -16.56
N THR A 104 -9.90 16.27 -17.37
CA THR A 104 -9.00 16.31 -18.53
C THR A 104 -9.81 16.63 -19.77
N PHE A 105 -9.56 17.81 -20.35
CA PHE A 105 -10.16 18.27 -21.61
C PHE A 105 -9.30 17.81 -22.78
N ILE A 106 -9.89 17.06 -23.70
CA ILE A 106 -9.18 16.44 -24.84
C ILE A 106 -9.82 16.96 -26.12
N PRO A 107 -9.26 18.01 -26.76
CA PRO A 107 -9.79 18.54 -28.00
C PRO A 107 -9.34 17.71 -29.21
N ASP A 108 -10.18 17.64 -30.25
CA ASP A 108 -9.77 17.32 -31.61
C ASP A 108 -9.79 18.62 -32.43
N ARG A 109 -8.62 19.03 -32.94
CA ARG A 109 -8.33 20.32 -33.63
C ARG A 109 -8.52 21.60 -32.81
N GLY A 110 -9.40 21.58 -31.82
CA GLY A 110 -9.57 22.64 -30.85
C GLY A 110 -10.96 22.69 -30.24
N ALA A 111 -11.11 23.50 -29.20
CA ALA A 111 -12.39 23.81 -28.58
C ALA A 111 -12.28 25.13 -27.81
N LYS A 112 -13.41 25.74 -27.47
CA LYS A 112 -13.46 26.89 -26.57
C LYS A 112 -14.30 26.55 -25.35
N ILE A 113 -13.66 26.54 -24.18
CA ILE A 113 -14.30 26.31 -22.89
C ILE A 113 -14.77 27.67 -22.36
N GLU A 114 -16.07 27.83 -22.17
CA GLU A 114 -16.68 29.09 -21.76
C GLU A 114 -16.76 29.19 -20.24
N ASN A 115 -17.31 28.16 -19.59
CA ASN A 115 -17.56 28.16 -18.15
C ASN A 115 -17.49 26.74 -17.58
N ILE A 116 -16.93 26.63 -16.37
CA ILE A 116 -16.99 25.43 -15.53
C ILE A 116 -17.64 25.83 -14.20
N LYS A 117 -18.62 25.07 -13.74
CA LYS A 117 -19.32 25.29 -12.46
C LYS A 117 -19.44 23.96 -11.73
N THR A 118 -19.05 23.93 -10.46
CA THR A 118 -19.14 22.76 -9.57
C THR A 118 -20.04 23.11 -8.39
N GLU A 119 -21.02 22.25 -8.11
CA GLU A 119 -22.00 22.43 -7.04
C GLU A 119 -22.17 21.15 -6.24
N PHE A 120 -22.26 21.27 -4.92
CA PHE A 120 -22.61 20.17 -4.02
C PHE A 120 -24.13 20.00 -3.93
N ILE A 121 -24.59 18.75 -3.87
CA ILE A 121 -26.00 18.38 -3.85
C ILE A 121 -26.37 17.77 -2.49
N GLU A 122 -26.93 18.59 -1.60
CA GLU A 122 -27.36 18.18 -0.25
C GLU A 122 -28.49 17.12 -0.27
N SER A 123 -29.45 17.26 -1.20
CA SER A 123 -30.60 16.34 -1.31
C SER A 123 -30.42 15.41 -2.51
N THR A 124 -30.04 14.17 -2.24
CA THR A 124 -29.62 13.22 -3.26
C THR A 124 -30.77 12.58 -4.03
N SER A 125 -31.97 12.41 -3.44
CA SER A 125 -33.09 11.70 -4.11
C SER A 125 -33.76 12.50 -5.23
N LYS A 126 -33.86 13.83 -5.07
CA LYS A 126 -34.49 14.74 -6.02
C LYS A 126 -33.66 15.99 -6.18
N ILE A 127 -33.29 16.29 -7.41
CA ILE A 127 -32.46 17.43 -7.78
C ILE A 127 -33.23 18.33 -8.72
N LYS A 128 -33.16 19.64 -8.50
CA LYS A 128 -33.74 20.63 -9.40
C LYS A 128 -32.65 21.59 -9.87
N PHE A 129 -32.49 21.70 -11.18
CA PHE A 129 -31.63 22.67 -11.83
C PHE A 129 -32.47 23.86 -12.29
N ASP A 130 -32.22 25.03 -11.71
CA ASP A 130 -32.80 26.31 -12.15
C ASP A 130 -31.83 26.96 -13.15
N LEU A 131 -32.12 26.82 -14.44
CA LEU A 131 -31.22 27.18 -15.53
C LEU A 131 -31.52 28.58 -16.07
N GLY A 132 -32.79 28.86 -16.35
CA GLY A 132 -33.26 30.15 -16.87
C GLY A 132 -32.57 30.63 -18.17
N LYS A 133 -31.98 29.74 -18.97
CA LYS A 133 -31.20 30.11 -20.16
C LYS A 133 -32.03 29.97 -21.43
N GLN A 134 -31.92 30.98 -22.30
CA GLN A 134 -32.41 30.92 -23.67
C GLN A 134 -31.33 30.32 -24.58
N ALA A 135 -31.72 29.44 -25.50
CA ALA A 135 -30.83 28.90 -26.51
C ALA A 135 -30.46 29.98 -27.55
N GLU A 136 -29.21 29.96 -28.01
CA GLU A 136 -28.80 30.72 -29.20
C GLU A 136 -29.45 30.14 -30.45
N ASP A 137 -29.80 31.02 -31.41
CA ASP A 137 -30.47 30.65 -32.65
C ASP A 137 -29.64 29.63 -33.43
N GLY A 138 -30.19 28.44 -33.57
CA GLY A 138 -29.54 27.32 -34.22
C GLY A 138 -30.55 26.31 -34.72
N ASP A 139 -30.09 25.43 -35.60
CA ASP A 139 -30.92 24.40 -36.23
C ASP A 139 -30.64 23.04 -35.60
N ARG A 140 -31.66 22.47 -34.94
CA ARG A 140 -31.73 21.09 -34.42
C ARG A 140 -30.42 20.57 -33.83
N ARG A 141 -29.98 21.17 -32.75
CA ARG A 141 -28.68 20.88 -32.14
C ARG A 141 -28.80 20.43 -30.68
N PRO A 142 -27.84 19.66 -30.16
CA PRO A 142 -27.74 19.45 -28.72
C PRO A 142 -27.48 20.78 -28.01
N TRP A 143 -28.13 20.97 -26.87
CA TRP A 143 -28.07 22.21 -26.09
C TRP A 143 -27.69 21.96 -24.64
N TYR A 144 -28.44 21.13 -23.93
CA TYR A 144 -28.11 20.63 -22.60
C TYR A 144 -28.00 19.11 -22.63
N THR A 145 -26.99 18.57 -21.95
CA THR A 145 -26.91 17.15 -21.63
C THR A 145 -26.69 16.98 -20.14
N PHE A 146 -27.51 16.17 -19.48
CA PHE A 146 -27.21 15.67 -18.14
C PHE A 146 -26.63 14.26 -18.26
N VAL A 147 -25.49 14.05 -17.62
CA VAL A 147 -24.79 12.77 -17.56
C VAL A 147 -24.90 12.27 -16.13
N LEU A 148 -25.69 11.22 -15.93
CA LEU A 148 -25.81 10.54 -14.64
C LEU A 148 -24.72 9.49 -14.57
N ILE A 149 -23.93 9.45 -13.49
CA ILE A 149 -22.83 8.49 -13.31
C ILE A 149 -23.13 7.67 -12.05
N ASP A 150 -23.39 6.38 -12.26
CA ASP A 150 -23.79 5.42 -11.23
C ASP A 150 -25.06 5.82 -10.45
N LEU A 151 -25.96 6.54 -11.13
CA LEU A 151 -27.21 7.05 -10.57
C LEU A 151 -28.41 6.49 -11.34
N PRO A 152 -29.49 6.10 -10.66
CA PRO A 152 -30.73 5.69 -11.33
C PRO A 152 -31.52 6.91 -11.83
N LEU A 153 -32.56 6.65 -12.62
CA LEU A 153 -33.53 7.68 -13.01
C LEU A 153 -34.96 7.15 -12.88
N LYS A 154 -35.60 7.55 -11.78
CA LYS A 154 -37.06 7.63 -11.57
C LYS A 154 -37.77 8.25 -12.75
N GLN A 155 -37.56 9.54 -12.82
CA GLN A 155 -38.42 10.46 -13.52
C GLN A 155 -37.69 11.75 -13.79
N ILE A 156 -38.07 12.39 -14.89
CA ILE A 156 -37.62 13.73 -15.23
C ILE A 156 -38.81 14.65 -15.44
N LYS A 157 -38.68 15.87 -14.94
CA LYS A 157 -39.59 16.98 -15.17
C LYS A 157 -38.81 18.13 -15.80
N ALA A 158 -39.36 18.79 -16.81
CA ALA A 158 -38.73 19.96 -17.38
C ALA A 158 -39.77 21.01 -17.79
N GLU A 159 -39.44 22.27 -17.54
CA GLU A 159 -40.23 23.43 -17.93
C GLU A 159 -39.53 24.21 -19.04
N VAL A 160 -40.23 24.37 -20.16
CA VAL A 160 -39.69 24.96 -21.39
C VAL A 160 -40.64 26.01 -21.93
N THR A 161 -40.09 27.13 -22.39
CA THR A 161 -40.80 28.10 -23.23
C THR A 161 -40.50 27.88 -24.70
N THR A 162 -41.56 27.78 -25.51
CA THR A 162 -41.48 27.65 -26.97
C THR A 162 -42.41 28.68 -27.63
N LYS A 163 -41.89 29.51 -28.53
CA LYS A 163 -42.68 30.50 -29.29
C LYS A 163 -42.85 30.07 -30.73
N TRP A 164 -44.06 30.26 -31.25
CA TRP A 164 -44.32 30.05 -32.66
C TRP A 164 -43.76 31.19 -33.50
N ARG A 165 -43.03 30.85 -34.56
CA ARG A 165 -42.44 31.76 -35.54
C ARG A 165 -42.62 31.16 -36.93
N PHE A 166 -42.80 32.03 -37.92
CA PHE A 166 -42.86 31.64 -39.32
C PHE A 166 -41.51 31.92 -39.99
N PRO A 167 -40.98 31.01 -40.83
CA PRO A 167 -41.52 29.69 -41.16
C PRO A 167 -41.14 28.58 -40.16
N ASP A 168 -40.26 28.87 -39.19
CA ASP A 168 -39.63 27.88 -38.32
C ASP A 168 -39.64 28.33 -36.86
N SER A 169 -40.16 27.49 -35.96
CA SER A 169 -40.54 27.84 -34.57
C SER A 169 -39.55 27.36 -33.53
N ASP A 170 -39.67 27.83 -32.29
CA ASP A 170 -38.85 27.32 -31.19
C ASP A 170 -39.35 25.92 -30.79
N ASP A 171 -38.49 24.90 -30.86
CA ASP A 171 -38.82 23.52 -30.51
C ASP A 171 -37.74 22.88 -29.61
N VAL A 172 -38.15 21.99 -28.71
CA VAL A 172 -37.25 21.22 -27.83
C VAL A 172 -37.57 19.72 -27.87
N LYS A 173 -36.53 18.93 -28.08
CA LYS A 173 -36.56 17.47 -28.14
C LYS A 173 -35.83 16.89 -26.92
N LEU A 174 -36.45 15.89 -26.29
CA LEU A 174 -35.88 15.13 -25.17
C LEU A 174 -35.44 13.75 -25.65
N ILE A 175 -34.18 13.40 -25.39
CA ILE A 175 -33.58 12.09 -25.69
C ILE A 175 -33.02 11.54 -24.40
N ILE A 176 -33.36 10.29 -24.07
CA ILE A 176 -32.83 9.59 -22.89
C ILE A 176 -32.28 8.25 -23.35
N ASP A 177 -30.99 8.02 -23.13
CA ASP A 177 -30.22 6.84 -23.58
C ASP A 177 -30.46 6.53 -25.06
N GLY A 178 -30.25 7.53 -25.91
CA GLY A 178 -30.45 7.45 -27.36
C GLY A 178 -31.91 7.36 -27.82
N LYS A 179 -32.87 7.12 -26.92
CA LYS A 179 -34.30 7.02 -27.24
C LYS A 179 -34.96 8.39 -27.17
N THR A 180 -35.58 8.83 -28.26
CA THR A 180 -36.35 10.09 -28.28
C THR A 180 -37.71 9.92 -27.61
N ARG A 181 -38.04 10.79 -26.64
CA ARG A 181 -39.38 10.85 -26.05
C ARG A 181 -40.35 11.55 -27.00
N LYS A 182 -41.53 10.96 -27.17
CA LYS A 182 -42.52 11.38 -28.17
C LYS A 182 -43.55 12.32 -27.56
N ASN A 183 -43.95 13.33 -28.32
CA ASN A 183 -45.10 14.16 -28.01
C ASN A 183 -46.39 13.37 -28.28
N LYS A 184 -47.14 13.03 -27.22
CA LYS A 184 -48.40 12.26 -27.34
C LYS A 184 -49.53 13.03 -28.02
N TRP A 185 -49.43 14.35 -28.13
CA TRP A 185 -50.50 15.24 -28.55
C TRP A 185 -50.31 15.84 -29.95
N SER A 186 -49.22 15.51 -30.66
CA SER A 186 -48.92 16.07 -31.98
C SER A 186 -48.34 15.02 -32.94
N ILE A 187 -48.95 14.90 -34.12
CA ILE A 187 -48.48 14.00 -35.18
C ILE A 187 -47.32 14.65 -35.96
N PHE A 188 -47.42 15.94 -36.26
CA PHE A 188 -46.41 16.70 -37.01
C PHE A 188 -45.15 16.97 -36.19
N HIS A 189 -45.28 17.13 -34.86
CA HIS A 189 -44.18 17.39 -33.94
C HIS A 189 -43.92 16.18 -33.03
N ARG A 190 -44.12 14.95 -33.55
CA ARG A 190 -44.07 13.72 -32.76
C ARG A 190 -42.77 13.54 -31.97
N TYR A 191 -41.66 14.06 -32.48
CA TYR A 191 -40.34 13.94 -31.87
C TYR A 191 -39.85 15.22 -31.18
N TRP A 192 -40.70 16.26 -31.14
CA TRP A 192 -40.45 17.52 -30.43
C TRP A 192 -41.40 17.59 -29.24
N CYS A 193 -40.86 17.23 -28.08
CA CYS A 193 -41.61 17.17 -26.83
C CYS A 193 -42.25 18.52 -26.50
N TRP A 194 -41.56 19.62 -26.76
CA TRP A 194 -42.11 20.96 -26.73
C TRP A 194 -41.99 21.55 -28.13
N ALA A 195 -43.09 22.08 -28.65
CA ALA A 195 -43.10 22.72 -29.95
C ALA A 195 -43.85 24.05 -29.92
N GLY A 196 -43.31 25.04 -30.62
CA GLY A 196 -43.94 26.33 -30.83
C GLY A 196 -45.07 26.18 -31.84
N THR A 197 -46.32 26.41 -31.44
CA THR A 197 -47.47 26.29 -32.35
C THR A 197 -48.37 27.52 -32.29
N VAL A 198 -49.04 27.82 -33.40
CA VAL A 198 -50.01 28.93 -33.49
C VAL A 198 -51.07 28.81 -32.39
N VAL A 199 -51.52 27.60 -32.08
CA VAL A 199 -52.51 27.33 -31.02
C VAL A 199 -52.00 27.76 -29.65
N LYS A 200 -50.72 27.50 -29.33
CA LYS A 200 -50.12 27.94 -28.06
C LYS A 200 -49.99 29.44 -27.98
N LYS A 201 -49.59 30.08 -29.08
CA LYS A 201 -49.50 31.55 -29.18
C LYS A 201 -50.85 32.22 -28.91
N LEU A 202 -51.92 31.69 -29.49
CA LEU A 202 -53.29 32.20 -29.29
C LEU A 202 -53.82 31.99 -27.86
N ARG A 203 -53.32 30.99 -27.14
CA ARG A 203 -53.74 30.65 -25.77
C ARG A 203 -52.82 31.20 -24.68
N SER A 204 -51.76 31.94 -25.05
CA SER A 204 -50.70 32.40 -24.14
C SER A 204 -50.08 31.27 -23.30
N LYS A 205 -50.03 30.05 -23.85
CA LYS A 205 -49.45 28.85 -23.20
C LYS A 205 -48.09 28.50 -23.82
N GLU A 206 -47.19 29.47 -23.86
CA GLU A 206 -45.84 29.28 -24.42
C GLU A 206 -44.92 28.51 -23.47
N ILE A 207 -45.20 28.56 -22.16
CA ILE A 207 -44.51 27.83 -21.10
C ILE A 207 -45.25 26.50 -20.85
N GLU A 208 -44.53 25.39 -20.92
CA GLU A 208 -45.06 24.06 -20.63
C GLU A 208 -44.09 23.25 -19.77
N GLU A 209 -44.64 22.66 -18.73
CA GLU A 209 -43.97 21.67 -17.92
C GLU A 209 -44.41 20.26 -18.34
N LYS A 210 -43.45 19.35 -18.54
CA LYS A 210 -43.73 17.93 -18.85
C LYS A 210 -42.93 17.02 -17.94
N LYS A 211 -43.53 15.86 -17.68
CA LYS A 211 -43.04 14.81 -16.79
C LYS A 211 -42.94 13.50 -17.56
N PHE A 212 -41.84 12.78 -17.37
CA PHE A 212 -41.57 11.49 -18.00
C PHE A 212 -41.09 10.50 -16.93
N GLU A 213 -41.73 9.32 -16.87
CA GLU A 213 -41.32 8.21 -16.01
C GLU A 213 -40.37 7.30 -16.81
N GLU A 214 -39.23 6.94 -16.23
CA GLU A 214 -38.15 6.21 -16.95
C GLU A 214 -37.76 4.90 -16.27
N ASN A 215 -37.73 4.85 -14.93
CA ASN A 215 -37.35 3.68 -14.14
C ASN A 215 -36.05 3.01 -14.61
N LEU A 216 -34.99 3.81 -14.79
CA LEU A 216 -33.65 3.33 -15.08
C LEU A 216 -32.93 2.95 -13.77
N ASN A 217 -32.23 1.81 -13.79
CA ASN A 217 -31.37 1.37 -12.67
C ASN A 217 -30.10 2.24 -12.59
N SER A 218 -29.33 2.12 -11.51
CA SER A 218 -28.04 2.83 -11.41
C SER A 218 -27.08 2.43 -12.54
N GLY A 219 -26.45 3.43 -13.15
CA GLY A 219 -25.47 3.27 -14.20
C GLY A 219 -25.11 4.61 -14.83
N ILE A 220 -24.49 4.57 -16.02
CA ILE A 220 -24.28 5.78 -16.81
C ILE A 220 -25.52 6.01 -17.67
N HIS A 221 -26.15 7.20 -17.55
CA HIS A 221 -27.30 7.57 -18.36
C HIS A 221 -27.14 8.97 -18.95
N TYR A 222 -27.66 9.15 -20.16
CA TYR A 222 -27.63 10.44 -20.86
C TYR A 222 -29.02 10.98 -21.07
N ILE A 223 -29.23 12.23 -20.64
CA ILE A 223 -30.47 12.98 -20.86
C ILE A 223 -30.11 14.20 -21.69
N GLU A 224 -30.53 14.23 -22.96
CA GLU A 224 -30.24 15.32 -23.88
C GLU A 224 -31.48 16.15 -24.16
N PHE A 225 -31.31 17.46 -24.09
CA PHE A 225 -32.22 18.47 -24.63
C PHE A 225 -31.61 19.04 -25.91
N TRP A 226 -32.30 18.81 -27.02
CA TRP A 226 -31.98 19.38 -28.32
C TRP A 226 -32.90 20.56 -28.59
N ALA A 227 -32.33 21.66 -29.07
CA ALA A 227 -33.05 22.90 -29.37
C ALA A 227 -33.10 23.16 -30.87
N ASP A 228 -34.21 23.72 -31.31
CA ASP A 228 -34.37 24.37 -32.61
C ASP A 228 -34.79 25.83 -32.38
N LYS A 229 -34.15 26.77 -33.07
CA LYS A 229 -34.24 28.22 -32.82
C LYS A 229 -33.81 28.64 -31.42
N THR A 230 -34.65 29.36 -30.68
CA THR A 230 -34.28 30.07 -29.43
C THR A 230 -35.24 29.77 -28.26
N PRO A 231 -35.56 28.50 -27.96
CA PRO A 231 -36.38 28.13 -26.81
C PRO A 231 -35.67 28.51 -25.49
N THR A 232 -36.45 28.58 -24.41
CA THR A 232 -35.90 28.78 -23.05
C THR A 232 -36.17 27.56 -22.19
N LEU A 233 -35.15 27.04 -21.53
CA LEU A 233 -35.23 25.91 -20.60
C LEU A 233 -35.08 26.50 -19.20
N HIS A 234 -36.20 26.54 -18.47
CA HIS A 234 -36.28 27.21 -17.18
C HIS A 234 -35.75 26.31 -16.08
N ASN A 235 -36.31 25.12 -15.98
CA ASN A 235 -35.91 24.15 -14.98
C ASN A 235 -35.89 22.72 -15.51
N VAL A 236 -35.02 21.92 -14.90
CA VAL A 236 -35.00 20.46 -15.06
C VAL A 236 -34.95 19.86 -13.66
N ALA A 237 -35.94 19.06 -13.30
CA ALA A 237 -35.94 18.28 -12.07
C ALA A 237 -35.74 16.80 -12.39
N LEU A 238 -34.79 16.19 -11.71
CA LEU A 238 -34.45 14.77 -11.79
C LEU A 238 -34.84 14.10 -10.47
N ASP A 239 -35.63 13.04 -10.55
CA ASP A 239 -35.99 12.19 -9.43
C ASP A 239 -35.27 10.86 -9.62
N PHE A 240 -34.34 10.57 -8.72
CA PHE A 240 -33.58 9.31 -8.71
C PHE A 240 -34.32 8.22 -7.90
N GLY A 241 -35.36 8.60 -7.15
CA GLY A 241 -36.03 7.71 -6.20
C GLY A 241 -35.12 7.31 -5.04
N GLU A 242 -35.44 6.18 -4.40
CA GLU A 242 -34.56 5.58 -3.41
C GLU A 242 -33.42 4.84 -4.11
N PHE A 243 -32.19 5.20 -3.74
CA PHE A 243 -30.98 4.51 -4.17
C PHE A 243 -29.96 4.51 -3.04
N LYS A 244 -29.04 3.54 -3.07
CA LYS A 244 -27.92 3.50 -2.15
C LYS A 244 -26.77 4.31 -2.72
N GLU A 245 -26.13 5.11 -1.89
CA GLU A 245 -24.88 5.76 -2.25
C GLU A 245 -23.88 4.69 -2.75
N PRO A 246 -23.15 4.96 -3.85
CA PRO A 246 -22.14 4.03 -4.32
C PRO A 246 -21.10 3.86 -3.22
N PHE A 247 -20.77 2.61 -2.97
CA PHE A 247 -19.80 2.27 -1.96
C PHE A 247 -18.40 2.73 -2.39
N LEU A 248 -17.60 3.13 -1.41
CA LEU A 248 -16.21 3.44 -1.66
C LEU A 248 -15.48 2.15 -2.08
N LYS A 249 -14.67 2.23 -3.13
CA LYS A 249 -13.90 1.08 -3.61
C LYS A 249 -12.44 1.20 -3.21
N GLY A 250 -11.80 0.06 -3.00
CA GLY A 250 -10.36 -0.03 -2.83
C GLY A 250 -9.82 -1.28 -3.52
N TRP A 251 -8.50 -1.33 -3.68
CA TRP A 251 -7.79 -2.51 -4.15
C TRP A 251 -6.88 -3.04 -3.08
N ILE A 252 -6.82 -4.36 -2.96
CA ILE A 252 -5.77 -4.99 -2.16
C ILE A 252 -4.44 -4.67 -2.81
N THR A 253 -3.56 -4.07 -2.02
CA THR A 253 -2.22 -3.70 -2.40
C THR A 253 -1.24 -4.30 -1.44
N ASP A 254 -0.05 -4.47 -1.96
CA ASP A 254 1.09 -4.84 -1.19
C ASP A 254 2.11 -3.71 -1.27
N PRO A 255 2.29 -2.93 -0.18
CA PRO A 255 3.23 -1.82 -0.19
C PRO A 255 4.70 -2.25 -0.36
N ASN A 256 5.03 -3.53 -0.10
CA ASN A 256 6.41 -4.02 -0.10
C ASN A 256 6.71 -5.08 -1.16
N GLU A 257 5.71 -5.54 -1.93
CA GLU A 257 5.82 -6.61 -2.95
C GLU A 257 6.20 -8.01 -2.39
N ASP A 258 5.91 -8.28 -1.12
CA ASP A 258 6.23 -9.51 -0.39
C ASP A 258 5.05 -10.50 -0.20
N ILE A 259 3.80 -10.08 -0.40
CA ILE A 259 2.59 -10.87 -0.15
C ILE A 259 1.72 -11.05 -1.40
N ARG A 260 1.13 -12.25 -1.55
CA ARG A 260 0.20 -12.56 -2.66
C ARG A 260 -1.26 -12.39 -2.27
N GLU A 261 -1.56 -12.46 -0.98
CA GLU A 261 -2.92 -12.43 -0.44
C GLU A 261 -2.97 -11.78 0.94
N VAL A 262 -4.12 -11.20 1.27
CA VAL A 262 -4.44 -10.64 2.59
C VAL A 262 -5.60 -11.40 3.22
N SER A 263 -5.59 -11.48 4.56
CA SER A 263 -6.66 -12.14 5.30
C SER A 263 -7.83 -11.19 5.51
N LEU A 264 -9.00 -11.56 5.01
CA LEU A 264 -10.28 -10.96 5.42
C LEU A 264 -10.68 -11.59 6.75
N ARG A 265 -10.94 -10.76 7.76
CA ARG A 265 -11.18 -11.23 9.12
C ARG A 265 -12.58 -10.90 9.63
N SER A 266 -13.12 -11.71 10.52
CA SER A 266 -14.44 -11.48 11.14
C SER A 266 -14.45 -10.36 12.19
N GLU A 267 -13.26 -10.02 12.71
CA GLU A 267 -13.03 -8.93 13.66
C GLU A 267 -11.72 -8.21 13.31
N PRO A 268 -11.53 -6.93 13.71
CA PRO A 268 -10.33 -6.14 13.42
C PRO A 268 -9.16 -6.55 14.33
N SER A 269 -8.76 -7.83 14.28
CA SER A 269 -7.70 -8.43 15.10
C SER A 269 -6.82 -9.32 14.24
N ASN A 270 -5.50 -9.32 14.44
CA ASN A 270 -4.61 -10.30 13.80
C ASN A 270 -4.25 -11.49 14.70
N LYS A 271 -4.63 -11.46 15.98
CA LYS A 271 -4.08 -12.33 17.04
C LYS A 271 -4.46 -13.80 16.92
N ARG A 272 -5.49 -14.13 16.14
CA ARG A 272 -6.01 -15.50 16.04
C ARG A 272 -6.32 -15.88 14.60
N GLU A 273 -5.98 -17.11 14.22
CA GLU A 273 -6.26 -17.65 12.88
C GLU A 273 -7.75 -17.95 12.66
N ASP A 274 -8.49 -18.30 13.71
CA ASP A 274 -9.94 -18.58 13.66
C ASP A 274 -10.77 -17.38 13.20
N THR A 275 -10.20 -16.18 13.23
CA THR A 275 -10.83 -14.96 12.73
C THR A 275 -10.82 -14.84 11.21
N ILE A 276 -9.97 -15.59 10.51
CA ILE A 276 -9.83 -15.52 9.04
C ILE A 276 -11.06 -16.14 8.38
N ILE A 277 -11.84 -15.32 7.68
CA ILE A 277 -13.03 -15.77 6.94
C ILE A 277 -12.77 -15.98 5.45
N ALA A 278 -11.78 -15.29 4.88
CA ALA A 278 -11.33 -15.50 3.50
C ALA A 278 -9.90 -14.97 3.29
N LYS A 279 -9.30 -15.36 2.17
CA LYS A 279 -8.07 -14.77 1.62
C LYS A 279 -8.41 -14.00 0.35
N ILE A 280 -7.85 -12.82 0.20
CA ILE A 280 -8.08 -11.93 -0.95
C ILE A 280 -6.73 -11.65 -1.62
N SER A 281 -6.63 -11.95 -2.91
CA SER A 281 -5.37 -11.75 -3.65
C SER A 281 -5.04 -10.26 -3.84
N VAL A 282 -3.75 -9.94 -3.88
CA VAL A 282 -3.30 -8.59 -4.28
C VAL A 282 -3.82 -8.26 -5.68
N GLY A 283 -4.32 -7.04 -5.85
CA GLY A 283 -4.96 -6.54 -7.07
C GLY A 283 -6.48 -6.77 -7.14
N GLU A 284 -7.07 -7.54 -6.22
CA GLU A 284 -8.54 -7.70 -6.18
C GLU A 284 -9.23 -6.44 -5.62
N GLU A 285 -10.41 -6.13 -6.17
CA GLU A 285 -11.25 -5.01 -5.73
C GLU A 285 -12.05 -5.41 -4.47
N VAL A 286 -12.07 -4.53 -3.48
CA VAL A 286 -12.92 -4.63 -2.30
C VAL A 286 -13.84 -3.43 -2.19
N LYS A 287 -15.02 -3.65 -1.62
CA LYS A 287 -15.99 -2.62 -1.34
C LYS A 287 -15.86 -2.16 0.09
N ILE A 288 -15.43 -0.94 0.33
CA ILE A 288 -15.24 -0.37 1.66
C ILE A 288 -16.60 0.08 2.19
N LEU A 289 -17.01 -0.53 3.30
CA LEU A 289 -18.26 -0.26 4.00
C LEU A 289 -18.08 0.83 5.05
N GLU A 290 -16.95 0.81 5.75
CA GLU A 290 -16.62 1.74 6.83
C GLU A 290 -15.08 1.88 6.93
N GLU A 291 -14.61 3.12 7.04
CA GLU A 291 -13.19 3.46 7.21
C GLU A 291 -12.89 3.78 8.69
N ILE A 292 -11.61 3.72 9.07
CA ILE A 292 -11.13 4.16 10.38
C ILE A 292 -11.76 3.39 11.55
N ILE A 293 -11.58 2.06 11.55
CA ILE A 293 -12.02 1.20 12.64
C ILE A 293 -10.80 0.85 13.49
N GLU A 294 -10.80 1.24 14.76
CA GLU A 294 -9.75 0.84 15.68
C GLU A 294 -9.83 -0.66 15.96
N GLY A 295 -8.66 -1.31 15.94
CA GLY A 295 -8.50 -2.73 16.23
C GLY A 295 -7.14 -3.03 16.82
N ASP A 296 -6.71 -4.28 16.72
CA ASP A 296 -5.36 -4.65 17.13
C ASP A 296 -4.32 -3.94 16.26
N HIS A 297 -3.25 -3.49 16.92
CA HIS A 297 -2.09 -2.93 16.25
C HIS A 297 -1.29 -4.06 15.59
N VAL A 298 -1.02 -3.92 14.29
CA VAL A 298 -0.26 -4.88 13.51
C VAL A 298 1.15 -4.36 13.28
N ALA A 299 2.10 -4.90 14.04
CA ALA A 299 3.54 -4.69 13.90
C ALA A 299 3.94 -3.22 13.63
N PHE A 300 4.68 -2.94 12.55
CA PHE A 300 5.10 -1.59 12.16
C PHE A 300 4.10 -0.86 11.24
N ARG A 301 2.86 -1.34 11.13
CA ARG A 301 1.90 -0.86 10.12
C ARG A 301 0.89 0.13 10.70
N SER A 302 -0.13 -0.38 11.39
CA SER A 302 -1.26 0.43 11.88
C SER A 302 -2.12 -0.38 12.86
N ASN A 303 -2.97 0.31 13.61
CA ASN A 303 -4.12 -0.24 14.33
C ASN A 303 -5.46 0.12 13.65
N ILE A 304 -5.41 0.73 12.46
CA ILE A 304 -6.59 1.15 11.72
C ILE A 304 -6.99 0.09 10.71
N TRP A 305 -8.23 -0.36 10.80
CA TRP A 305 -8.86 -1.35 9.95
C TRP A 305 -9.98 -0.71 9.12
N HIS A 306 -10.35 -1.37 8.03
CA HIS A 306 -11.52 -1.03 7.23
C HIS A 306 -12.47 -2.21 7.22
N LYS A 307 -13.76 -1.93 7.42
CA LYS A 307 -14.79 -2.92 7.14
C LYS A 307 -15.00 -2.95 5.63
N VAL A 308 -14.89 -4.13 5.05
CA VAL A 308 -15.02 -4.33 3.61
C VAL A 308 -15.97 -5.47 3.29
N GLU A 309 -16.55 -5.43 2.09
CA GLU A 309 -17.24 -6.54 1.47
C GLU A 309 -16.41 -7.04 0.27
N HIS A 310 -16.17 -8.35 0.21
CA HIS A 310 -15.55 -9.02 -0.92
C HIS A 310 -16.36 -10.27 -1.28
N ARG A 311 -16.83 -10.37 -2.52
CA ARG A 311 -17.63 -11.50 -3.05
C ARG A 311 -18.83 -11.88 -2.16
N GLY A 312 -19.49 -10.89 -1.58
CA GLY A 312 -20.65 -11.08 -0.71
C GLY A 312 -20.33 -11.45 0.76
N GLN A 313 -19.06 -11.46 1.15
CA GLN A 313 -18.63 -11.63 2.54
C GLN A 313 -18.15 -10.31 3.12
N GLU A 314 -18.67 -9.94 4.29
CA GLU A 314 -18.20 -8.78 5.04
C GLU A 314 -17.14 -9.17 6.06
N GLY A 315 -16.11 -8.35 6.23
CA GLY A 315 -15.07 -8.52 7.23
C GLY A 315 -14.17 -7.31 7.34
N TYR A 316 -13.03 -7.48 7.99
CA TYR A 316 -12.08 -6.44 8.32
C TYR A 316 -10.73 -6.74 7.66
N ILE A 317 -10.12 -5.70 7.10
CA ILE A 317 -8.77 -5.72 6.55
C ILE A 317 -8.02 -4.51 7.09
N LEU A 318 -6.75 -4.71 7.42
CA LEU A 318 -5.89 -3.62 7.87
C LEU A 318 -5.77 -2.55 6.77
N SER A 319 -5.97 -1.29 7.14
CA SER A 319 -6.04 -0.15 6.20
C SER A 319 -4.82 -0.04 5.29
N THR A 320 -3.64 -0.40 5.77
CA THR A 320 -2.38 -0.33 5.00
C THR A 320 -2.34 -1.28 3.80
N TYR A 321 -3.22 -2.30 3.75
CA TYR A 321 -3.35 -3.20 2.60
C TYR A 321 -4.31 -2.69 1.52
N ILE A 322 -5.00 -1.57 1.72
CA ILE A 322 -6.03 -1.10 0.80
C ILE A 322 -5.59 0.25 0.21
N ASP A 323 -5.46 0.32 -1.12
CA ASP A 323 -5.42 1.61 -1.81
C ASP A 323 -6.85 2.00 -2.21
N ILE A 324 -7.29 3.14 -1.69
CA ILE A 324 -8.66 3.63 -1.88
C ILE A 324 -8.75 4.44 -3.17
N VAL A 325 -9.85 4.27 -3.93
CA VAL A 325 -10.16 5.11 -5.10
C VAL A 325 -10.10 6.59 -4.73
N GLY A 326 -9.43 7.40 -5.56
CA GLY A 326 -9.27 8.84 -5.32
C GLY A 326 -8.14 9.19 -4.36
N ARG A 327 -7.60 8.20 -3.64
CA ARG A 327 -6.57 8.36 -2.59
C ARG A 327 -5.46 7.31 -2.73
N THR A 328 -5.19 6.91 -3.97
CA THR A 328 -4.15 5.90 -4.27
C THR A 328 -2.75 6.40 -3.95
N THR A 329 -1.80 5.48 -3.76
CA THR A 329 -0.38 5.81 -3.54
C THR A 329 0.15 6.81 -4.57
N LYS A 330 -0.20 6.62 -5.85
CA LYS A 330 0.19 7.53 -6.95
C LYS A 330 -0.36 8.95 -6.77
N GLN A 331 -1.63 9.07 -6.41
CA GLN A 331 -2.27 10.38 -6.19
C GLN A 331 -1.66 11.09 -4.97
N ILE A 332 -1.33 10.34 -3.92
CA ILE A 332 -0.62 10.86 -2.75
C ILE A 332 0.77 11.37 -3.14
N GLN A 333 1.53 10.61 -3.92
CA GLN A 333 2.83 11.06 -4.44
C GLN A 333 2.71 12.34 -5.30
N GLU A 334 1.69 12.44 -6.15
CA GLU A 334 1.42 13.65 -6.93
C GLU A 334 1.11 14.86 -6.04
N LYS A 335 0.32 14.67 -4.97
CA LYS A 335 0.05 15.69 -3.95
C LYS A 335 1.32 16.12 -3.20
N ILE A 336 2.17 15.17 -2.78
CA ILE A 336 3.48 15.45 -2.18
C ILE A 336 4.32 16.31 -3.11
N ILE A 337 4.45 15.91 -4.38
CA ILE A 337 5.27 16.64 -5.36
C ILE A 337 4.76 18.06 -5.55
N LYS A 338 3.44 18.23 -5.66
CA LYS A 338 2.80 19.55 -5.81
C LYS A 338 3.08 20.42 -4.59
N LYS A 339 2.79 19.93 -3.38
CA LYS A 339 2.98 20.68 -2.13
C LYS A 339 4.45 21.00 -1.85
N ALA A 340 5.37 20.07 -2.11
CA ALA A 340 6.81 20.30 -1.98
C ALA A 340 7.29 21.44 -2.89
N LYS A 341 6.83 21.46 -4.15
CA LYS A 341 7.13 22.57 -5.08
C LYS A 341 6.56 23.91 -4.61
N GLU A 342 5.30 23.93 -4.15
CA GLU A 342 4.67 25.12 -3.56
C GLU A 342 5.50 25.69 -2.39
N LEU A 343 5.98 24.80 -1.51
CA LEU A 343 6.77 25.15 -0.34
C LEU A 343 8.27 25.34 -0.64
N LYS A 344 8.70 25.15 -1.89
CA LYS A 344 10.11 25.24 -2.36
C LYS A 344 11.06 24.28 -1.64
N VAL A 345 10.59 23.06 -1.39
CA VAL A 345 11.40 21.93 -0.88
C VAL A 345 11.60 20.94 -2.02
N ASP A 346 12.75 20.26 -2.05
CA ASP A 346 12.99 19.21 -3.05
C ASP A 346 11.94 18.09 -2.92
N PRO A 347 11.07 17.87 -3.94
CA PRO A 347 10.08 16.82 -3.90
C PRO A 347 10.66 15.44 -3.66
N GLU A 348 11.90 15.21 -4.08
CA GLU A 348 12.54 13.89 -3.95
C GLU A 348 12.85 13.53 -2.51
N ILE A 349 13.25 14.51 -1.71
CA ILE A 349 13.53 14.29 -0.29
C ILE A 349 12.24 13.99 0.45
N ILE A 350 11.15 14.69 0.12
CA ILE A 350 9.86 14.48 0.77
C ILE A 350 9.25 13.14 0.34
N LEU A 351 9.36 12.75 -0.93
CA LEU A 351 8.92 11.43 -1.38
C LEU A 351 9.68 10.32 -0.65
N ALA A 352 11.00 10.44 -0.53
CA ALA A 352 11.81 9.49 0.22
C ALA A 352 11.37 9.41 1.69
N LEU A 353 11.16 10.56 2.35
CA LEU A 353 10.70 10.60 3.74
C LEU A 353 9.32 9.93 3.89
N ALA A 354 8.34 10.30 3.07
CA ALA A 354 6.98 9.73 3.13
C ALA A 354 6.95 8.22 2.85
N GLU A 355 7.82 7.72 1.97
CA GLU A 355 7.98 6.29 1.72
C GLU A 355 8.49 5.56 2.97
N CYS A 356 9.56 6.07 3.59
CA CYS A 356 10.18 5.45 4.76
C CYS A 356 9.32 5.54 6.03
N GLU A 357 8.46 6.56 6.12
CA GLU A 357 7.56 6.77 7.26
C GLU A 357 6.29 5.91 7.17
N SER A 358 5.66 5.80 6.00
CA SER A 358 4.33 5.19 5.89
C SER A 358 4.09 4.36 4.63
N HIS A 359 5.05 4.25 3.71
CA HIS A 359 4.82 3.74 2.35
C HIS A 359 3.63 4.44 1.67
N PHE A 360 3.48 5.75 1.90
CA PHE A 360 2.38 6.58 1.39
C PHE A 360 0.98 6.19 1.89
N LYS A 361 0.86 5.43 2.99
CA LYS A 361 -0.43 4.97 3.50
C LYS A 361 -1.09 6.06 4.35
N GLN A 362 -2.29 6.48 3.91
CA GLN A 362 -3.07 7.54 4.56
C GLN A 362 -3.35 7.25 6.03
N TYR A 363 -3.60 5.99 6.38
CA TYR A 363 -4.04 5.56 7.72
C TYR A 363 -2.95 4.80 8.49
N ALA A 364 -1.68 5.04 8.18
CA ALA A 364 -0.57 4.50 8.96
C ALA A 364 -0.58 5.08 10.38
N VAL A 365 -0.37 4.23 11.39
CA VAL A 365 -0.30 4.61 12.81
C VAL A 365 0.83 3.84 13.47
N SER A 366 1.87 4.54 13.95
CA SER A 366 2.96 3.92 14.69
C SER A 366 2.56 3.53 16.11
N LYS A 367 3.36 2.71 16.79
CA LYS A 367 3.18 2.42 18.22
C LYS A 367 3.34 3.66 19.11
N ALA A 368 4.10 4.64 18.66
CA ALA A 368 4.27 5.94 19.31
C ALA A 368 3.16 6.95 18.92
N ASP A 369 2.07 6.47 18.31
CA ASP A 369 0.91 7.25 17.87
C ASP A 369 1.23 8.31 16.79
N ALA A 370 2.30 8.10 16.02
CA ALA A 370 2.57 8.93 14.84
C ALA A 370 1.59 8.56 13.71
N LYS A 371 0.93 9.57 13.14
CA LYS A 371 -0.24 9.37 12.26
C LYS A 371 -0.04 9.87 10.84
N GLY A 372 -0.59 9.12 9.90
CA GLY A 372 -0.74 9.49 8.50
C GLY A 372 0.54 9.38 7.66
N ILE A 373 0.49 9.98 6.48
CA ILE A 373 1.49 9.82 5.40
C ILE A 373 2.89 10.25 5.83
N MET A 374 2.97 11.35 6.58
CA MET A 374 4.21 11.96 7.06
C MET A 374 4.51 11.60 8.52
N GLN A 375 3.77 10.63 9.10
CA GLN A 375 3.90 10.15 10.47
C GLN A 375 4.07 11.28 11.50
N LEU A 376 3.07 12.16 11.58
CA LEU A 376 3.10 13.28 12.52
C LEU A 376 2.81 12.76 13.93
N ALA A 377 3.82 12.82 14.81
CA ALA A 377 3.67 12.45 16.21
C ALA A 377 2.82 13.49 16.98
N PRO A 378 2.14 13.10 18.08
CA PRO A 378 1.27 14.01 18.83
C PRO A 378 1.94 15.33 19.23
N ILE A 379 3.18 15.26 19.75
CA ILE A 379 3.94 16.46 20.13
C ILE A 379 4.25 17.38 18.95
N LEU A 380 4.45 16.83 17.76
CA LEU A 380 4.67 17.63 16.56
C LEU A 380 3.37 18.28 16.08
N ILE A 381 2.22 17.61 16.26
CA ILE A 381 0.91 18.20 15.94
C ILE A 381 0.62 19.38 16.87
N GLU A 382 0.93 19.26 18.17
CA GLU A 382 0.84 20.37 19.11
C GLU A 382 1.70 21.57 18.66
N ASP A 383 2.95 21.32 18.27
CA ASP A 383 3.84 22.37 17.76
C ASP A 383 3.34 22.97 16.43
N LEU A 384 2.78 22.15 15.52
CA LEU A 384 2.21 22.63 14.26
C LEU A 384 0.96 23.48 14.49
N ASN A 385 0.22 23.25 15.57
CA ASN A 385 -0.97 24.01 15.95
C ASN A 385 -0.65 25.28 16.78
N ASP A 386 0.61 25.48 17.20
CA ASP A 386 1.03 26.70 17.90
C ASP A 386 1.41 27.81 16.91
N PRO A 387 0.67 28.94 16.85
CA PRO A 387 0.95 30.05 15.93
C PRO A 387 2.29 30.75 16.19
N HIS A 388 2.97 30.47 17.31
CA HIS A 388 4.30 30.99 17.62
C HIS A 388 5.44 30.15 17.05
N ARG A 389 5.17 28.93 16.56
CA ARG A 389 6.19 28.09 15.93
C ARG A 389 6.47 28.56 14.49
N PRO A 390 7.76 28.55 14.05
CA PRO A 390 8.13 29.02 12.71
C PRO A 390 7.59 28.14 11.56
N TYR A 391 7.09 26.95 11.88
CA TYR A 391 6.49 25.99 10.96
C TYR A 391 4.98 25.80 11.19
N TYR A 392 4.30 26.75 11.84
CA TYR A 392 2.86 26.73 12.09
C TYR A 392 2.04 26.27 10.87
N ASN A 393 1.21 25.25 11.10
CA ASN A 393 0.31 24.65 10.14
C ASN A 393 -0.81 23.94 10.92
N PRO A 394 -1.98 24.58 11.11
CA PRO A 394 -3.05 23.96 11.87
C PRO A 394 -3.49 22.64 11.22
N ILE A 395 -3.66 21.62 12.06
CA ILE A 395 -4.12 20.27 11.73
C ILE A 395 -5.34 19.98 12.61
N ASP A 396 -6.47 19.77 11.94
CA ASP A 396 -7.74 19.38 12.56
C ASP A 396 -7.98 17.87 12.44
N ASN A 397 -7.36 17.23 11.46
CA ASN A 397 -7.46 15.79 11.23
C ASN A 397 -6.11 15.25 10.74
N GLU A 398 -5.51 14.35 11.51
CA GLU A 398 -4.18 13.80 11.24
C GLU A 398 -4.15 12.89 9.99
N PHE A 399 -5.29 12.32 9.61
CA PHE A 399 -5.45 11.49 8.41
C PHE A 399 -5.90 12.29 7.19
N ASP A 400 -6.12 13.60 7.32
CA ASP A 400 -6.35 14.46 6.16
C ASP A 400 -5.06 14.56 5.34
N ILE A 401 -5.12 14.08 4.09
CA ILE A 401 -3.95 13.96 3.21
C ILE A 401 -3.25 15.30 3.03
N ASP A 402 -4.00 16.38 2.80
CA ASP A 402 -3.42 17.69 2.47
C ASP A 402 -2.86 18.38 3.73
N GLN A 403 -3.55 18.27 4.87
CA GLN A 403 -3.04 18.79 6.16
C GLN A 403 -1.78 18.04 6.61
N ASN A 404 -1.80 16.70 6.59
CA ASN A 404 -0.69 15.86 7.03
C ASN A 404 0.58 16.09 6.17
N ILE A 405 0.43 16.07 4.83
CA ILE A 405 1.54 16.38 3.90
C ILE A 405 2.07 17.81 4.13
N SER A 406 1.18 18.81 4.23
CA SER A 406 1.58 20.21 4.43
C SER A 406 2.35 20.41 5.73
N GLY A 407 1.88 19.82 6.83
CA GLY A 407 2.51 19.89 8.14
C GLY A 407 3.91 19.27 8.12
N GLY A 408 4.03 18.03 7.64
CA GLY A 408 5.31 17.33 7.54
C GLY A 408 6.35 18.07 6.68
N ILE A 409 5.94 18.58 5.51
CA ILE A 409 6.85 19.33 4.63
C ILE A 409 7.29 20.65 5.29
N LYS A 410 6.39 21.37 5.97
CA LYS A 410 6.76 22.61 6.66
C LYS A 410 7.74 22.37 7.80
N TYR A 411 7.52 21.32 8.60
CA TYR A 411 8.44 20.96 9.67
C TYR A 411 9.81 20.57 9.11
N PHE A 412 9.84 19.67 8.10
CA PHE A 412 11.09 19.28 7.43
C PHE A 412 11.81 20.49 6.81
N LYS A 413 11.08 21.39 6.16
CA LYS A 413 11.61 22.62 5.58
C LYS A 413 12.32 23.47 6.62
N TRP A 414 11.72 23.67 7.79
CA TRP A 414 12.34 24.41 8.88
C TRP A 414 13.61 23.72 9.38
N LEU A 415 13.58 22.40 9.61
CA LEU A 415 14.76 21.63 10.01
C LEU A 415 15.90 21.82 9.01
N TYR A 416 15.61 21.62 7.73
CA TYR A 416 16.62 21.58 6.69
C TYR A 416 17.12 22.98 6.28
N TYR A 417 16.24 23.96 6.08
CA TYR A 417 16.64 25.27 5.53
C TYR A 417 16.93 26.33 6.60
N GLU A 418 16.52 26.12 7.84
CA GLU A 418 16.68 27.09 8.92
C GLU A 418 17.53 26.55 10.06
N ARG A 419 17.10 25.46 10.72
CA ARG A 419 17.79 24.92 11.91
C ARG A 419 19.19 24.40 11.59
N TYR A 420 19.32 23.50 10.62
CA TYR A 420 20.59 22.87 10.24
C TYR A 420 21.24 23.51 9.00
N LYS A 421 20.84 24.74 8.66
CA LYS A 421 21.28 25.44 7.44
C LYS A 421 22.79 25.43 7.22
N ASN A 422 23.55 25.58 8.30
CA ASN A 422 25.00 25.73 8.31
C ASN A 422 25.76 24.42 8.62
N ASP A 423 25.06 23.32 8.82
CA ASP A 423 25.67 22.02 9.11
C ASP A 423 26.18 21.34 7.83
N LYS A 424 27.35 20.70 7.93
CA LYS A 424 27.92 19.92 6.82
C LYS A 424 27.06 18.71 6.46
N ASP A 425 26.48 18.05 7.47
CA ASP A 425 25.60 16.88 7.31
C ASP A 425 24.12 17.22 7.51
N ARG A 426 23.70 18.32 6.90
CA ARG A 426 22.37 18.90 7.08
C ARG A 426 21.22 17.95 6.74
N LEU A 427 21.37 17.12 5.71
CA LEU A 427 20.30 16.21 5.29
C LEU A 427 20.07 15.12 6.34
N ARG A 428 21.11 14.39 6.73
CA ARG A 428 20.98 13.31 7.73
C ARG A 428 20.52 13.87 9.07
N LYS A 429 20.99 15.06 9.46
CA LYS A 429 20.50 15.75 10.65
C LYS A 429 19.02 16.12 10.58
N ALA A 430 18.56 16.68 9.46
CA ALA A 430 17.16 17.03 9.31
C ALA A 430 16.26 15.78 9.34
N LEU A 431 16.68 14.67 8.73
CA LEU A 431 15.97 13.40 8.77
C LEU A 431 15.97 12.80 10.19
N ALA A 432 17.12 12.78 10.86
CA ALA A 432 17.22 12.28 12.24
C ALA A 432 16.36 13.12 13.20
N ALA A 433 16.38 14.44 13.07
CA ALA A 433 15.60 15.37 13.89
C ALA A 433 14.09 15.33 13.58
N TYR A 434 13.72 14.92 12.37
CA TYR A 434 12.32 14.73 12.00
C TYR A 434 11.71 13.60 12.83
N ASN A 435 12.42 12.47 12.95
CA ASN A 435 11.97 11.31 13.71
C ASN A 435 12.23 11.42 15.23
N SER A 436 13.47 11.71 15.65
CA SER A 436 13.87 11.74 17.07
C SER A 436 13.58 13.06 17.81
N GLY A 437 13.02 14.05 17.09
CA GLY A 437 12.80 15.40 17.60
C GLY A 437 14.03 16.30 17.49
N HIS A 438 13.79 17.57 17.19
CA HIS A 438 14.84 18.55 16.92
C HIS A 438 15.72 18.91 18.12
N ASN A 439 15.27 18.63 19.35
CA ASN A 439 16.05 18.83 20.57
C ASN A 439 17.13 17.76 20.78
N SER A 440 16.93 16.57 20.21
CA SER A 440 17.84 15.43 20.33
C SER A 440 19.05 15.56 19.40
N VAL A 441 18.93 16.35 18.31
CA VAL A 441 19.98 16.54 17.31
C VAL A 441 20.60 17.93 17.42
N GLU A 442 21.84 18.02 17.91
CA GLU A 442 22.55 19.27 18.11
C GLU A 442 22.96 19.97 16.79
N VAL A 443 22.92 21.31 16.78
CA VAL A 443 23.41 22.14 15.65
C VAL A 443 24.92 22.31 15.76
N GLY A 444 25.65 22.22 14.64
CA GLY A 444 27.09 22.45 14.56
C GLY A 444 28.00 21.28 14.96
N LYS A 445 27.48 20.26 15.66
CA LYS A 445 28.24 19.03 16.00
C LYS A 445 28.13 17.93 14.94
N PRO A 446 29.07 16.99 14.81
CA PRO A 446 28.87 15.80 13.97
C PRO A 446 27.61 15.02 14.38
N LEU A 447 26.94 14.38 13.41
CA LEU A 447 25.85 13.46 13.70
C LEU A 447 26.44 12.06 13.95
N GLU A 448 26.39 11.61 15.19
CA GLU A 448 26.74 10.24 15.59
C GLU A 448 25.49 9.37 15.52
N LEU A 449 25.14 8.94 14.29
CA LEU A 449 23.89 8.21 14.02
C LEU A 449 23.74 6.96 14.89
N GLU A 450 24.86 6.33 15.27
CA GLU A 450 24.88 5.14 16.10
C GLU A 450 24.25 5.29 17.49
N LEU A 451 24.16 6.52 18.00
CA LEU A 451 23.61 6.83 19.32
C LEU A 451 22.08 7.02 19.34
N TYR A 452 21.43 7.02 18.16
CA TYR A 452 19.99 7.22 18.04
C TYR A 452 19.24 5.89 18.02
N GLU A 453 17.94 5.93 18.35
CA GLU A 453 17.06 4.78 18.28
C GLU A 453 17.03 4.16 16.87
N GLY A 454 16.73 2.86 16.81
CA GLY A 454 16.73 2.08 15.56
C GLY A 454 15.87 2.68 14.46
N GLN A 455 14.69 3.18 14.82
CA GLN A 455 13.78 3.83 13.88
C GLN A 455 14.41 5.07 13.23
N THR A 456 15.16 5.86 14.00
CA THR A 456 15.85 7.05 13.47
C THR A 456 16.92 6.67 12.46
N LYS A 457 17.73 5.63 12.76
CA LYS A 457 18.73 5.10 11.82
C LYS A 457 18.06 4.62 10.53
N ARG A 458 17.03 3.77 10.68
CA ARG A 458 16.24 3.22 9.57
C ARG A 458 15.71 4.31 8.64
N ILE A 459 15.13 5.38 9.16
CA ILE A 459 14.58 6.47 8.35
C ILE A 459 15.69 7.22 7.60
N VAL A 460 16.81 7.50 8.27
CA VAL A 460 17.96 8.16 7.64
C VAL A 460 18.51 7.28 6.50
N ASP A 461 18.75 6.01 6.76
CA ASP A 461 19.34 5.08 5.79
C ASP A 461 18.38 4.79 4.63
N CYS A 462 17.09 4.55 4.93
CA CYS A 462 16.04 4.37 3.93
C CYS A 462 15.95 5.59 2.98
N ALA A 463 15.90 6.80 3.53
CA ALA A 463 15.78 8.01 2.70
C ALA A 463 17.05 8.26 1.88
N GLN A 464 18.24 8.02 2.44
CA GLN A 464 19.50 8.13 1.70
C GLN A 464 19.57 7.10 0.56
N ASN A 465 19.15 5.86 0.82
CA ASN A 465 19.14 4.79 -0.18
C ASN A 465 18.13 5.08 -1.30
N HIS A 466 16.95 5.60 -0.97
CA HIS A 466 15.99 6.08 -1.96
C HIS A 466 16.60 7.14 -2.89
N LEU A 467 17.22 8.17 -2.30
CA LEU A 467 17.84 9.27 -3.05
C LEU A 467 19.01 8.81 -3.94
N LYS A 468 19.84 7.87 -3.45
CA LYS A 468 20.91 7.22 -4.23
C LYS A 468 20.36 6.45 -5.43
N LYS A 469 19.37 5.56 -5.22
CA LYS A 469 18.73 4.75 -6.27
C LYS A 469 18.14 5.62 -7.39
N LYS A 470 17.53 6.76 -7.03
CA LYS A 470 16.90 7.66 -8.02
C LYS A 470 17.91 8.50 -8.79
N THR A 471 18.97 8.97 -8.13
CA THR A 471 20.09 9.66 -8.79
C THR A 471 20.72 8.76 -9.85
N PHE A 472 20.90 7.48 -9.52
CA PHE A 472 21.35 6.46 -10.47
C PHE A 472 20.40 6.28 -11.66
N LYS A 473 19.08 6.14 -11.42
CA LYS A 473 18.07 6.07 -12.52
C LYS A 473 18.10 7.32 -13.42
N LYS A 474 18.35 8.52 -12.89
CA LYS A 474 18.51 9.76 -13.68
C LYS A 474 19.76 9.72 -14.56
N ILE A 475 20.90 9.26 -14.02
CA ILE A 475 22.14 9.07 -14.77
C ILE A 475 21.94 8.05 -15.90
N LEU A 476 21.32 6.91 -15.61
CA LEU A 476 21.03 5.85 -16.60
C LEU A 476 20.17 6.37 -17.76
N LYS A 477 19.10 7.13 -17.45
CA LYS A 477 18.24 7.77 -18.46
C LYS A 477 18.97 8.84 -19.28
N SER A 478 19.91 9.57 -18.66
CA SER A 478 20.73 10.57 -19.34
C SER A 478 21.72 9.90 -20.30
N LEU A 479 22.34 8.79 -19.89
CA LEU A 479 23.30 8.04 -20.71
C LEU A 479 22.61 7.30 -21.86
N ALA A 480 21.41 6.74 -21.63
CA ALA A 480 20.59 6.13 -22.67
C ALA A 480 20.20 7.11 -23.79
N LYS A 481 20.08 8.41 -23.50
CA LYS A 481 19.83 9.46 -24.50
C LYS A 481 21.05 9.82 -25.33
N VAL A 482 22.26 9.51 -24.87
CA VAL A 482 23.53 9.85 -25.56
C VAL A 482 24.00 8.70 -26.45
N GLY A 483 23.29 7.57 -26.50
CA GLY A 483 23.61 6.45 -27.39
C GLY A 483 24.89 5.71 -27.04
N ILE A 484 25.42 5.89 -25.83
CA ILE A 484 26.54 5.09 -25.32
C ILE A 484 25.94 3.76 -24.88
N GLY A 485 26.31 2.70 -25.60
CA GLY A 485 25.76 1.36 -25.44
C GLY A 485 25.77 0.89 -23.98
N LEU A 486 24.68 0.19 -23.63
CA LEU A 486 24.40 -0.47 -22.35
C LEU A 486 25.59 -1.28 -21.78
N PHE A 487 26.55 -1.65 -22.63
CA PHE A 487 27.75 -2.42 -22.33
C PHE A 487 28.81 -1.68 -21.48
N LEU A 488 28.98 -0.35 -21.67
CA LEU A 488 29.90 0.45 -20.84
C LEU A 488 29.31 0.77 -19.46
N ILE A 489 27.98 0.78 -19.33
CA ILE A 489 27.24 1.09 -18.10
C ILE A 489 27.39 -0.05 -17.08
N VAL A 490 27.43 -1.30 -17.55
CA VAL A 490 27.68 -2.48 -16.70
C VAL A 490 29.14 -2.50 -16.20
N GLN A 491 30.11 -2.08 -17.02
CA GLN A 491 31.51 -2.01 -16.58
C GLN A 491 31.81 -0.83 -15.64
N LEU A 492 31.11 0.30 -15.77
CA LEU A 492 31.17 1.40 -14.80
C LEU A 492 30.58 1.00 -13.45
N PHE A 493 29.63 0.06 -13.43
CA PHE A 493 29.06 -0.48 -12.19
C PHE A 493 30.04 -1.39 -11.45
N SER A 494 30.80 -2.24 -12.17
CA SER A 494 31.87 -3.07 -11.58
C SER A 494 33.00 -2.24 -10.96
N PHE A 495 33.19 -1.00 -11.41
CA PHE A 495 34.26 -0.12 -10.94
C PHE A 495 33.83 0.80 -9.78
N TYR A 496 32.52 1.07 -9.62
CA TYR A 496 32.00 1.95 -8.57
C TYR A 496 31.69 1.20 -7.27
N GLU A 497 31.22 -0.05 -7.34
CA GLU A 497 31.10 -0.91 -6.14
C GLU A 497 32.48 -1.25 -5.55
N ALA A 498 33.51 -1.39 -6.39
CA ALA A 498 34.89 -1.64 -5.98
C ALA A 498 35.60 -0.45 -5.29
N LEU A 499 35.00 0.75 -5.25
CA LEU A 499 35.61 1.96 -4.68
C LEU A 499 35.07 2.33 -3.29
N ILE A 500 34.12 1.57 -2.74
CA ILE A 500 33.50 1.85 -1.43
C ILE A 500 33.76 0.74 -0.39
N GLU A 501 34.30 -0.41 -0.77
CA GLU A 501 34.77 -1.39 0.22
C GLU A 501 36.18 -1.02 0.70
N PRO A 502 36.43 -0.96 2.02
CA PRO A 502 37.79 -1.17 2.51
C PRO A 502 38.14 -2.63 2.21
N GLU A 503 39.23 -2.85 1.48
CA GLU A 503 39.82 -4.17 1.22
C GLU A 503 40.02 -4.92 2.55
N ASN A 504 39.11 -5.82 2.88
CA ASN A 504 39.39 -6.93 3.80
C ASN A 504 39.60 -8.17 2.92
N GLU A 505 40.86 -8.50 2.63
CA GLU A 505 41.22 -9.74 1.97
C GLU A 505 40.70 -10.94 2.79
N ILE A 506 39.70 -11.66 2.25
CA ILE A 506 39.25 -12.94 2.79
C ILE A 506 40.23 -14.02 2.30
N ILE A 507 41.02 -14.57 3.22
CA ILE A 507 41.94 -15.68 2.93
C ILE A 507 41.18 -17.01 3.09
N THR A 508 41.14 -17.82 2.03
CA THR A 508 40.48 -19.15 1.99
C THR A 508 41.49 -20.31 1.95
N TYR A 509 41.19 -21.42 2.65
CA TYR A 509 41.90 -22.70 2.51
C TYR A 509 40.96 -23.84 2.09
N PRO A 510 41.43 -24.85 1.34
CA PRO A 510 40.65 -26.05 1.03
C PRO A 510 40.69 -27.04 2.23
N GLY A 511 39.54 -27.26 2.86
CA GLY A 511 39.35 -28.22 3.96
C GLY A 511 38.81 -29.57 3.49
N ASP A 512 39.26 -30.63 4.15
CA ASP A 512 39.27 -32.04 3.73
C ASP A 512 37.92 -32.79 3.90
N ASN A 513 37.73 -33.82 3.06
CA ASN A 513 36.58 -34.72 3.10
C ASN A 513 36.67 -35.69 4.28
N SER A 514 35.89 -35.49 5.35
CA SER A 514 35.49 -36.61 6.21
C SER A 514 34.17 -36.34 6.94
N ALA A 515 33.31 -37.35 6.90
CA ALA A 515 31.94 -37.33 7.39
C ALA A 515 31.85 -37.47 8.92
N ASN A 516 30.76 -36.91 9.44
CA ASN A 516 30.13 -37.11 10.75
C ASN A 516 30.85 -36.49 11.97
N VAL A 517 30.10 -35.58 12.62
CA VAL A 517 30.47 -34.64 13.70
C VAL A 517 31.01 -33.30 13.17
N ILE A 518 30.11 -32.33 12.97
CA ILE A 518 30.48 -30.93 12.74
C ILE A 518 30.63 -30.31 14.12
N GLN A 519 31.88 -30.21 14.60
CA GLN A 519 32.23 -29.48 15.82
C GLN A 519 32.78 -28.11 15.41
N THR A 520 32.13 -27.04 15.81
CA THR A 520 32.71 -25.67 15.78
C THR A 520 32.93 -25.21 17.22
N VAL A 521 34.20 -25.08 17.63
CA VAL A 521 34.61 -24.62 18.97
C VAL A 521 35.21 -23.20 18.91
N ARG A 522 34.52 -22.29 19.62
CA ARG A 522 34.92 -21.10 20.42
C ARG A 522 36.04 -20.13 19.96
N ASN A 523 35.65 -18.85 19.98
CA ASN A 523 36.33 -17.63 20.45
C ASN A 523 37.83 -17.45 20.15
N THR A 524 38.12 -16.55 19.20
CA THR A 524 39.30 -15.67 19.20
C THR A 524 38.96 -14.29 18.59
N GLU A 525 39.73 -13.28 18.98
CA GLU A 525 39.59 -11.81 18.80
C GLU A 525 39.24 -11.27 17.40
N PRO A 526 38.80 -9.98 17.28
CA PRO A 526 38.00 -9.48 16.14
C PRO A 526 38.69 -9.29 14.79
N ASP A 527 40.03 -9.42 14.69
CA ASP A 527 40.75 -8.86 13.52
C ASP A 527 41.22 -9.88 12.47
N THR A 528 40.78 -11.15 12.52
CA THR A 528 40.88 -12.09 11.39
C THR A 528 39.93 -13.28 11.59
N GLN A 529 38.63 -13.12 11.30
CA GLN A 529 37.72 -14.26 11.30
C GLN A 529 37.95 -15.12 10.05
N LEU A 530 38.51 -16.31 10.25
CA LEU A 530 38.55 -17.37 9.25
C LEU A 530 37.12 -17.93 9.06
N LEU A 531 36.60 -17.87 7.85
CA LEU A 531 35.29 -18.44 7.49
C LEU A 531 35.43 -19.93 7.17
N GLU A 532 34.71 -20.77 7.90
CA GLU A 532 34.48 -22.17 7.54
C GLU A 532 33.28 -22.27 6.59
N PHE A 533 33.29 -23.20 5.64
CA PHE A 533 32.24 -23.36 4.63
C PHE A 533 31.52 -24.70 4.78
N PRO A 534 30.19 -24.76 4.56
CA PRO A 534 29.28 -23.67 4.17
C PRO A 534 29.19 -22.56 5.22
N SER A 535 28.74 -21.36 4.84
CA SER A 535 28.55 -20.22 5.77
C SER A 535 27.37 -19.35 5.40
N ILE A 536 26.79 -18.71 6.43
CA ILE A 536 25.80 -17.64 6.28
C ILE A 536 26.41 -16.39 6.88
N VAL A 537 26.58 -15.37 6.05
CA VAL A 537 27.14 -14.08 6.45
C VAL A 537 26.03 -13.05 6.44
N TRP A 538 25.84 -12.38 7.58
CA TRP A 538 24.92 -11.25 7.67
C TRP A 538 25.68 -9.94 7.54
N ASP A 539 25.43 -9.25 6.43
CA ASP A 539 25.83 -7.87 6.27
C ASP A 539 24.76 -6.99 6.93
N LYS A 540 25.11 -6.46 8.11
CA LYS A 540 24.23 -5.60 8.92
C LYS A 540 24.04 -4.22 8.31
N ASP A 541 25.00 -3.73 7.52
CA ASP A 541 24.97 -2.37 6.96
C ASP A 541 24.01 -2.27 5.78
N VAL A 542 23.78 -3.37 5.07
CA VAL A 542 22.83 -3.44 3.93
C VAL A 542 21.67 -4.42 4.16
N GLU A 543 21.55 -4.94 5.38
CA GLU A 543 20.48 -5.84 5.84
C GLU A 543 20.27 -7.06 4.92
N LYS A 544 21.36 -7.75 4.56
CA LYS A 544 21.32 -8.92 3.67
C LYS A 544 22.06 -10.11 4.23
N LEU A 545 21.53 -11.30 3.93
CA LEU A 545 22.15 -12.58 4.21
C LEU A 545 22.78 -13.13 2.94
N ALA A 546 24.09 -13.36 2.98
CA ALA A 546 24.85 -14.03 1.95
C ALA A 546 25.08 -15.49 2.34
N PHE A 547 24.71 -16.41 1.45
CA PHE A 547 24.84 -17.85 1.64
C PHE A 547 25.98 -18.35 0.79
N PHE A 548 26.94 -19.00 1.44
CA PHE A 548 28.07 -19.65 0.81
C PHE A 548 27.94 -21.16 1.00
N ASN A 549 28.07 -21.90 -0.09
CA ASN A 549 27.99 -23.35 -0.05
C ASN A 549 29.30 -23.99 0.43
N LYS A 550 29.30 -25.31 0.60
CA LYS A 550 30.47 -26.12 0.99
C LYS A 550 31.71 -25.93 0.07
N GLU A 551 31.53 -25.51 -1.19
CA GLU A 551 32.64 -25.15 -2.10
C GLU A 551 33.11 -23.68 -1.98
N ALA A 552 32.70 -22.97 -0.93
CA ALA A 552 33.00 -21.55 -0.70
C ALA A 552 32.45 -20.60 -1.78
N LYS A 553 31.42 -21.01 -2.53
CA LYS A 553 30.79 -20.16 -3.54
C LYS A 553 29.61 -19.42 -2.95
N LEU A 554 29.53 -18.12 -3.20
CA LEU A 554 28.32 -17.34 -2.98
C LEU A 554 27.21 -17.87 -3.87
N VAL A 555 26.19 -18.47 -3.26
CA VAL A 555 25.09 -19.14 -3.96
C VAL A 555 23.78 -18.36 -3.89
N LYS A 556 23.58 -17.53 -2.85
CA LYS A 556 22.40 -16.66 -2.75
C LYS A 556 22.69 -15.45 -1.87
N ILE A 557 22.04 -14.32 -2.21
CA ILE A 557 21.85 -13.20 -1.30
C ILE A 557 20.35 -13.00 -1.13
N ILE A 558 19.87 -12.93 0.11
CA ILE A 558 18.49 -12.55 0.41
C ILE A 558 18.47 -11.31 1.32
N PRO A 559 17.58 -10.35 1.07
CA PRO A 559 17.32 -9.25 2.00
C PRO A 559 16.62 -9.79 3.26
N ILE A 560 16.93 -9.22 4.43
CA ILE A 560 16.43 -9.68 5.74
C ILE A 560 14.89 -9.59 5.82
N GLU A 561 14.30 -8.69 5.05
CA GLU A 561 12.86 -8.45 4.95
C GLU A 561 12.10 -9.62 4.30
N ARG A 562 12.80 -10.54 3.63
CA ARG A 562 12.18 -11.80 3.14
C ARG A 562 11.83 -12.77 4.28
N LEU A 563 12.33 -12.54 5.49
CA LEU A 563 12.07 -13.37 6.65
C LEU A 563 10.78 -12.92 7.33
N ASP A 564 9.90 -13.87 7.64
CA ASP A 564 8.65 -13.60 8.38
C ASP A 564 8.94 -13.46 9.88
N LEU A 565 9.61 -12.36 10.23
CA LEU A 565 10.05 -12.11 11.60
C LEU A 565 8.88 -11.83 12.55
N ASP A 566 7.73 -11.40 12.03
CA ASP A 566 6.52 -11.06 12.78
C ASP A 566 5.97 -12.26 13.58
N LEU A 567 6.19 -13.49 13.09
CA LEU A 567 5.79 -14.73 13.77
C LEU A 567 6.73 -15.13 14.93
N ILE A 568 7.97 -14.61 14.94
CA ILE A 568 9.00 -14.93 15.95
C ILE A 568 9.09 -13.82 17.02
N PHE A 569 8.38 -12.71 16.84
CA PHE A 569 8.34 -11.59 17.79
C PHE A 569 7.44 -11.90 19.00
N SER A 570 8.00 -11.76 20.21
CA SER A 570 7.19 -11.64 21.43
C SER A 570 7.10 -10.20 21.92
N GLU A 571 5.97 -9.85 22.53
CA GLU A 571 5.55 -8.51 22.99
C GLU A 571 6.54 -7.72 23.89
N PHE A 572 7.70 -8.27 24.27
CA PHE A 572 8.55 -7.77 25.35
C PHE A 572 9.93 -7.18 24.98
N VAL A 573 10.33 -7.01 23.71
CA VAL A 573 11.69 -6.50 23.39
C VAL A 573 11.79 -5.42 22.31
N SER A 574 12.80 -4.58 22.52
CA SER A 574 13.26 -3.46 21.69
C SER A 574 13.52 -3.86 20.24
N GLU A 575 13.11 -2.97 19.33
CA GLU A 575 12.82 -3.21 17.91
C GLU A 575 14.01 -3.53 16.99
N ASN A 576 15.18 -3.96 17.49
CA ASN A 576 16.43 -3.72 16.76
C ASN A 576 17.53 -4.79 16.81
N SER A 577 17.21 -6.05 17.04
CA SER A 577 18.28 -7.03 17.21
C SER A 577 17.92 -8.38 16.60
N ILE A 578 18.18 -8.54 15.30
CA ILE A 578 18.15 -9.84 14.62
C ILE A 578 19.44 -10.57 14.97
N TYR A 579 19.34 -11.87 15.21
CA TYR A 579 20.45 -12.76 15.50
C TYR A 579 20.29 -14.00 14.65
N ILE A 580 21.38 -14.42 14.02
CA ILE A 580 21.45 -15.67 13.28
C ILE A 580 22.26 -16.60 14.14
N ALA A 581 21.77 -17.82 14.33
CA ALA A 581 22.56 -18.80 15.04
C ALA A 581 23.81 -19.12 14.23
N ASP A 582 24.94 -19.28 14.92
CA ASP A 582 26.16 -19.77 14.31
C ASP A 582 25.98 -21.22 13.77
N GLU A 583 24.96 -21.92 14.26
CA GLU A 583 24.57 -23.25 13.84
C GLU A 583 23.57 -23.22 12.66
N PHE A 584 23.95 -23.83 11.54
CA PHE A 584 23.11 -24.04 10.37
C PHE A 584 23.58 -25.30 9.62
N ILE A 585 22.76 -25.81 8.69
CA ILE A 585 23.11 -26.94 7.84
C ILE A 585 22.80 -26.61 6.39
N GLU A 586 23.71 -26.95 5.47
CA GLU A 586 23.43 -27.06 4.04
C GLU A 586 23.15 -28.55 3.70
N PHE A 587 21.88 -28.91 3.51
CA PHE A 587 21.49 -30.23 3.03
C PHE A 587 20.06 -30.27 2.44
N PRO A 588 19.80 -30.91 1.28
CA PRO A 588 20.79 -31.32 0.29
C PRO A 588 21.57 -30.09 -0.25
N GLU A 589 22.48 -30.30 -1.20
CA GLU A 589 23.28 -29.20 -1.76
C GLU A 589 22.40 -28.00 -2.16
N ASN A 590 22.82 -26.80 -1.77
CA ASN A 590 22.11 -25.54 -1.94
C ASN A 590 20.73 -25.43 -1.24
N VAL A 591 20.47 -26.26 -0.22
CA VAL A 591 19.32 -26.12 0.68
C VAL A 591 19.81 -25.84 2.09
N PHE A 592 19.54 -24.65 2.62
CA PHE A 592 20.04 -24.21 3.92
C PHE A 592 18.94 -24.28 4.97
N TYR A 593 19.25 -24.87 6.12
CA TYR A 593 18.45 -24.78 7.35
C TYR A 593 19.20 -23.94 8.37
N PHE A 594 18.58 -22.88 8.86
CA PHE A 594 19.23 -21.91 9.73
C PHE A 594 18.25 -21.28 10.70
N LEU A 595 18.75 -20.82 11.84
CA LEU A 595 17.93 -20.25 12.90
C LEU A 595 18.11 -18.74 12.98
N ILE A 596 16.99 -18.05 13.19
CA ILE A 596 16.95 -16.61 13.41
C ILE A 596 16.18 -16.32 14.69
N SER A 597 16.71 -15.43 15.51
CA SER A 597 16.00 -14.86 16.65
C SER A 597 15.99 -13.35 16.57
N THR A 598 15.05 -12.73 17.26
CA THR A 598 15.01 -11.29 17.51
C THR A 598 15.64 -10.92 18.87
N PHE A 599 16.33 -11.88 19.50
CA PHE A 599 16.94 -11.78 20.83
C PHE A 599 18.40 -12.25 20.85
N GLY A 600 19.27 -11.50 21.51
CA GLY A 600 20.71 -11.75 21.51
C GLY A 600 21.26 -12.53 22.68
N TYR A 601 20.47 -12.65 23.74
CA TYR A 601 20.89 -13.27 24.98
C TYR A 601 19.76 -14.03 25.64
N CYS A 602 20.03 -15.29 25.95
CA CYS A 602 19.20 -16.13 26.78
C CYS A 602 19.58 -15.97 28.26
N GLY A 603 18.68 -15.39 29.04
CA GLY A 603 18.86 -15.17 30.48
C GLY A 603 17.52 -15.26 31.23
N ALA A 604 17.55 -15.11 32.56
CA ALA A 604 16.40 -15.30 33.45
C ALA A 604 15.17 -14.39 33.15
N SER A 605 15.33 -13.38 32.31
CA SER A 605 14.29 -12.42 31.90
C SER A 605 14.13 -12.27 30.37
N GLY A 606 14.81 -13.08 29.55
CA GLY A 606 14.79 -12.96 28.08
C GLY A 606 13.97 -14.06 27.40
N ASN A 607 13.29 -13.72 26.29
CA ASN A 607 12.66 -14.72 25.43
C ASN A 607 13.74 -15.39 24.56
N CYS A 608 13.78 -16.71 24.55
CA CYS A 608 14.81 -17.53 23.89
C CYS A 608 14.27 -18.22 22.64
N THR A 609 13.36 -17.56 21.92
CA THR A 609 12.67 -18.18 20.80
C THR A 609 13.40 -17.92 19.49
N TRP A 610 13.60 -18.98 18.72
CA TRP A 610 14.21 -18.98 17.40
C TRP A 610 13.20 -19.49 16.37
N GLY A 611 13.19 -18.86 15.19
CA GLY A 611 12.55 -19.39 14.00
C GLY A 611 13.53 -20.19 13.16
N LEU A 612 13.17 -21.43 12.83
CA LEU A 612 13.90 -22.30 11.91
C LEU A 612 13.44 -22.02 10.48
N TYR A 613 14.37 -21.60 9.63
CA TYR A 613 14.12 -21.34 8.22
C TYR A 613 14.73 -22.41 7.33
N GLN A 614 14.08 -22.68 6.20
CA GLN A 614 14.63 -23.42 5.06
C GLN A 614 14.75 -22.46 3.87
N LEU A 615 15.93 -22.38 3.26
CA LEU A 615 16.16 -21.72 1.97
C LEU A 615 16.59 -22.75 0.93
N ASP A 616 15.70 -23.06 -0.01
CA ASP A 616 16.00 -23.84 -1.21
C ASP A 616 16.40 -22.87 -2.34
N ILE A 617 17.70 -22.85 -2.67
CA ILE A 617 18.27 -21.89 -3.62
C ILE A 617 17.82 -22.21 -5.05
N GLU A 618 17.74 -23.48 -5.43
CA GLU A 618 17.33 -23.89 -6.78
C GLU A 618 15.88 -23.52 -7.07
N LYS A 619 15.01 -23.61 -6.05
CA LYS A 619 13.60 -23.23 -6.15
C LYS A 619 13.31 -21.76 -5.80
N ASP A 620 14.33 -21.01 -5.38
CA ASP A 620 14.22 -19.67 -4.77
C ASP A 620 13.13 -19.57 -3.69
N LYS A 621 13.00 -20.64 -2.89
CA LYS A 621 11.94 -20.78 -1.89
C LYS A 621 12.54 -20.62 -0.50
N LEU A 622 12.05 -19.63 0.24
CA LEU A 622 12.31 -19.42 1.66
C LEU A 622 11.05 -19.79 2.44
N ALA A 623 11.18 -20.60 3.48
CA ALA A 623 10.07 -21.04 4.31
C ALA A 623 10.45 -21.01 5.79
N LEU A 624 9.57 -20.45 6.62
CA LEU A 624 9.62 -20.64 8.08
C LEU A 624 9.05 -22.03 8.38
N ILE A 625 9.87 -22.88 9.00
CA ILE A 625 9.55 -24.28 9.30
C ILE A 625 8.95 -24.41 10.70
N ASP A 626 9.51 -23.68 11.67
CA ASP A 626 9.04 -23.65 13.05
C ASP A 626 9.39 -22.28 13.65
N ASP A 627 8.49 -21.67 14.40
CA ASP A 627 8.67 -20.36 15.04
C ASP A 627 8.85 -20.45 16.57
N GLY A 628 8.96 -21.67 17.11
CA GLY A 628 8.88 -21.97 18.54
C GLY A 628 10.10 -22.74 19.07
N ILE A 629 11.27 -22.63 18.44
CA ILE A 629 12.50 -23.27 18.93
C ILE A 629 13.03 -22.47 20.11
N PHE A 630 12.66 -22.87 21.32
CA PHE A 630 13.03 -22.19 22.56
C PHE A 630 14.33 -22.71 23.20
N GLY A 631 15.37 -21.88 23.35
CA GLY A 631 16.62 -22.21 24.05
C GLY A 631 17.84 -21.40 23.58
N SER A 632 19.02 -21.71 24.11
CA SER A 632 20.35 -21.24 23.71
C SER A 632 21.31 -22.42 23.52
N GLY A 633 22.49 -22.21 22.93
CA GLY A 633 23.45 -23.30 22.71
C GLY A 633 22.82 -24.42 21.87
N ILE A 634 22.48 -24.07 20.64
CA ILE A 634 21.74 -24.94 19.72
C ILE A 634 22.74 -25.73 18.87
N SER A 635 22.49 -27.02 18.71
CA SER A 635 23.30 -27.89 17.86
C SER A 635 22.42 -28.77 16.97
N PHE A 636 22.85 -28.98 15.73
CA PHE A 636 22.08 -29.71 14.73
C PHE A 636 22.66 -31.10 14.44
N TYR A 637 21.80 -32.12 14.46
CA TYR A 637 22.17 -33.51 14.19
C TYR A 637 21.24 -34.11 13.14
N LEU A 638 21.75 -34.25 11.92
CA LEU A 638 21.01 -34.81 10.79
C LEU A 638 20.99 -36.35 10.84
N SER A 639 19.85 -36.96 10.54
CA SER A 639 19.73 -38.43 10.48
C SER A 639 20.56 -39.01 9.33
N PRO A 640 20.97 -40.30 9.37
CA PRO A 640 21.79 -40.89 8.31
C PRO A 640 21.13 -40.89 6.92
N ASP A 641 19.80 -40.90 6.84
CA ASP A 641 19.03 -40.74 5.60
C ASP A 641 18.64 -39.29 5.30
N ASN A 642 19.03 -38.36 6.18
CA ASN A 642 18.81 -36.93 6.10
C ASN A 642 17.34 -36.50 6.01
N LYS A 643 16.43 -37.35 6.51
CA LYS A 643 15.00 -37.03 6.58
C LYS A 643 14.60 -36.37 7.88
N ASN A 644 15.41 -36.52 8.93
CA ASN A 644 15.10 -35.99 10.25
C ASN A 644 16.25 -35.13 10.76
N LEU A 645 15.92 -33.97 11.31
CA LEU A 645 16.84 -33.07 11.98
C LEU A 645 16.57 -33.10 13.48
N ALA A 646 17.52 -33.59 14.26
CA ALA A 646 17.49 -33.43 15.71
C ALA A 646 18.16 -32.10 16.09
N ILE A 647 17.47 -31.28 16.87
CA ILE A 647 17.93 -29.98 17.33
C ILE A 647 18.12 -30.07 18.84
N GLU A 648 19.37 -30.11 19.31
CA GLU A 648 19.69 -29.96 20.72
C GLU A 648 19.65 -28.49 21.11
N ARG A 649 19.09 -28.17 22.27
CA ARG A 649 18.96 -26.80 22.80
C ARG A 649 19.12 -26.80 24.31
N SER A 650 19.88 -25.86 24.82
CA SER A 650 20.01 -25.59 26.25
C SER A 650 18.95 -24.59 26.71
N VAL A 651 18.37 -24.77 27.89
CA VAL A 651 17.43 -23.82 28.50
C VAL A 651 18.01 -23.35 29.83
N HIS A 652 17.92 -22.04 30.11
CA HIS A 652 18.50 -21.42 31.29
C HIS A 652 17.42 -20.71 32.12
N GLY A 653 17.25 -21.09 33.40
CA GLY A 653 16.29 -20.46 34.32
C GLY A 653 16.59 -20.74 35.80
N GLY A 654 17.59 -20.09 36.38
CA GLY A 654 18.02 -20.34 37.77
C GLY A 654 18.61 -21.76 37.96
N ILE A 655 19.06 -22.06 39.19
CA ILE A 655 19.76 -23.31 39.54
C ILE A 655 18.95 -24.57 39.18
N CYS A 656 17.62 -24.45 39.10
CA CYS A 656 16.69 -25.58 38.93
C CYS A 656 15.82 -25.59 37.68
N ASN A 657 15.99 -24.63 36.77
CA ASN A 657 15.44 -24.74 35.41
C ASN A 657 16.54 -24.65 34.34
N TYR A 658 17.73 -25.17 34.64
CA TYR A 658 18.81 -25.34 33.69
C TYR A 658 18.71 -26.75 33.06
N GLY A 659 18.89 -26.91 31.75
CA GLY A 659 19.03 -28.24 31.14
C GLY A 659 18.99 -28.26 29.62
N ASN A 660 19.53 -29.32 29.02
CA ASN A 660 19.55 -29.59 27.59
C ASN A 660 18.35 -30.45 27.21
N TYR A 661 17.70 -30.07 26.12
CA TYR A 661 16.59 -30.76 25.50
C TYR A 661 16.90 -30.95 24.02
N PHE A 662 16.15 -31.81 23.36
CA PHE A 662 16.19 -31.85 21.91
C PHE A 662 14.80 -32.05 21.33
N ASP A 663 14.62 -31.51 20.13
CA ASP A 663 13.44 -31.73 19.28
C ASP A 663 13.87 -32.53 18.05
N VAL A 664 12.93 -33.21 17.42
CA VAL A 664 13.16 -33.86 16.12
C VAL A 664 12.19 -33.28 15.10
N ILE A 665 12.70 -32.83 13.97
CA ILE A 665 11.93 -32.25 12.87
C ILE A 665 12.00 -33.20 11.68
N ASP A 666 10.84 -33.61 11.19
CA ASP A 666 10.70 -34.28 9.90
C ASP A 666 10.89 -33.23 8.79
N LEU A 667 11.96 -33.36 8.01
CA LEU A 667 12.31 -32.41 6.95
C LEU A 667 11.45 -32.58 5.68
N GLU A 668 10.73 -33.69 5.53
CA GLU A 668 9.81 -33.91 4.41
C GLU A 668 8.44 -33.28 4.68
N ASN A 669 7.93 -33.44 5.90
CA ASN A 669 6.58 -32.98 6.29
C ASN A 669 6.57 -31.70 7.13
N PHE A 670 7.73 -31.23 7.58
CA PHE A 670 7.90 -30.09 8.49
C PHE A 670 7.16 -30.27 9.82
N GLU A 671 7.11 -31.50 10.32
CA GLU A 671 6.48 -31.83 11.61
C GLU A 671 7.52 -31.86 12.74
N LYS A 672 7.30 -31.06 13.79
CA LYS A 672 8.14 -31.04 15.00
C LYS A 672 7.61 -32.00 16.06
N THR A 673 8.51 -32.82 16.62
CA THR A 673 8.27 -33.64 17.81
C THR A 673 9.13 -33.17 18.97
N GLU A 674 8.51 -32.66 20.04
CA GLU A 674 9.20 -32.25 21.27
C GLU A 674 9.51 -33.46 22.17
N VAL A 675 10.80 -33.73 22.42
CA VAL A 675 11.21 -34.89 23.26
C VAL A 675 11.26 -34.53 24.77
N ARG A 676 11.03 -33.26 25.11
CA ARG A 676 11.09 -32.70 26.47
C ARG A 676 10.23 -33.44 27.51
N LYS A 677 9.07 -33.96 27.12
CA LYS A 677 8.12 -34.63 28.06
C LYS A 677 8.61 -36.00 28.55
N LEU A 678 9.61 -36.60 27.91
CA LEU A 678 10.07 -37.96 28.21
C LEU A 678 11.24 -38.03 29.20
N MET A 679 12.01 -36.93 29.35
CA MET A 679 13.19 -36.88 30.22
C MET A 679 12.86 -36.56 31.69
N ASN A 680 11.69 -35.97 31.98
CA ASN A 680 11.29 -35.49 33.32
C ASN A 680 10.55 -36.53 34.18
N GLN A 681 10.73 -37.83 33.94
CA GLN A 681 9.87 -38.85 34.55
C GLN A 681 10.15 -39.15 36.03
N GLU A 682 11.24 -38.66 36.64
CA GLU A 682 11.63 -39.12 37.99
C GLU A 682 12.42 -38.07 38.79
N LYS A 683 11.80 -37.07 39.46
CA LYS A 683 12.44 -36.17 40.47
C LYS A 683 13.82 -35.50 40.16
N TYR A 684 14.39 -35.68 38.98
CA TYR A 684 15.63 -35.09 38.50
C TYR A 684 15.24 -33.98 37.51
N TRP A 685 15.57 -32.73 37.83
CA TRP A 685 15.02 -31.55 37.16
C TRP A 685 15.98 -30.94 36.13
N VAL A 686 17.27 -31.25 36.23
CA VAL A 686 18.29 -30.79 35.30
C VAL A 686 18.83 -31.97 34.51
N ASN A 687 18.85 -31.83 33.19
CA ASN A 687 19.40 -32.78 32.24
C ASN A 687 20.58 -32.12 31.53
N LEU A 688 21.75 -32.73 31.56
CA LEU A 688 22.89 -32.33 30.72
C LEU A 688 23.08 -33.42 29.69
N ILE A 689 23.00 -33.10 28.40
CA ILE A 689 23.26 -34.07 27.33
C ILE A 689 24.78 -34.06 27.11
N GLU A 690 25.44 -35.19 27.37
CA GLU A 690 26.87 -35.38 27.11
C GLU A 690 27.12 -35.68 25.62
N SER A 691 26.25 -36.47 25.00
CA SER A 691 26.27 -36.70 23.55
C SER A 691 24.90 -37.13 23.02
N LEU A 692 24.63 -36.72 21.77
CA LEU A 692 23.47 -37.12 20.97
C LEU A 692 23.98 -37.72 19.66
N GLU A 693 23.66 -38.99 19.40
CA GLU A 693 24.18 -39.74 18.25
C GLU A 693 23.06 -40.51 17.56
N TRP A 694 22.87 -40.32 16.26
CA TRP A 694 21.99 -41.20 15.47
C TRP A 694 22.63 -42.58 15.32
N ILE A 695 21.93 -43.62 15.75
CA ILE A 695 22.39 -45.02 15.62
C ILE A 695 21.91 -45.63 14.31
N ASN A 696 20.73 -45.21 13.87
CA ASN A 696 20.14 -45.50 12.58
C ASN A 696 19.11 -44.40 12.27
N ASN A 697 18.41 -44.49 11.15
CA ASN A 697 17.45 -43.47 10.69
C ASN A 697 16.31 -43.15 11.67
N ASN A 698 16.03 -44.01 12.65
CA ASN A 698 14.88 -43.87 13.54
C ASN A 698 15.23 -43.98 15.03
N GLU A 699 16.51 -44.13 15.41
CA GLU A 699 16.91 -44.30 16.81
C GLU A 699 18.09 -43.37 17.14
N ILE A 700 17.93 -42.57 18.19
CA ILE A 700 18.92 -41.64 18.72
C ILE A 700 19.44 -42.16 20.06
N LYS A 701 20.75 -42.28 20.19
CA LYS A 701 21.41 -42.56 21.47
C LYS A 701 21.75 -41.25 22.17
N ILE A 702 21.40 -41.18 23.44
CA ILE A 702 21.62 -40.00 24.27
C ILE A 702 22.39 -40.44 25.50
N LYS A 703 23.54 -39.81 25.74
CA LYS A 703 24.23 -39.90 27.03
C LYS A 703 23.88 -38.65 27.82
N THR A 704 23.45 -38.81 29.07
CA THR A 704 23.03 -37.68 29.90
C THR A 704 23.47 -37.81 31.35
N GLU A 705 23.75 -36.68 31.98
CA GLU A 705 23.87 -36.52 33.41
C GLU A 705 22.63 -35.81 33.95
N GLN A 706 22.00 -36.39 34.97
CA GLN A 706 20.80 -35.84 35.60
C GLN A 706 21.04 -35.57 37.08
N PHE A 707 20.57 -34.45 37.62
CA PHE A 707 20.65 -34.16 39.06
C PHE A 707 19.34 -33.64 39.66
N ASN A 708 19.13 -33.95 40.94
CA ASN A 708 17.94 -33.55 41.70
C ASN A 708 18.23 -32.19 42.35
N CYS A 709 17.29 -31.28 42.19
CA CYS A 709 17.41 -29.91 42.64
C CYS A 709 17.07 -29.67 44.10
N ASP A 710 16.34 -30.60 44.73
CA ASP A 710 15.97 -30.48 46.16
C ASP A 710 17.15 -30.81 47.09
N ASP A 711 18.15 -31.53 46.59
CA ASP A 711 19.35 -31.92 47.34
C ASP A 711 20.57 -31.20 46.77
N ASN A 712 21.02 -30.10 47.40
CA ASN A 712 22.26 -29.38 47.02
C ASN A 712 23.54 -30.27 47.05
N GLU A 713 23.44 -31.53 47.47
CA GLU A 713 24.50 -32.56 47.47
C GLU A 713 24.01 -33.92 46.92
N GLY A 714 22.89 -33.94 46.16
CA GLY A 714 22.27 -35.18 45.68
C GLY A 714 23.12 -35.99 44.69
N PRO A 715 22.88 -37.30 44.53
CA PRO A 715 23.63 -38.13 43.58
C PRO A 715 23.39 -37.72 42.13
N LEU A 716 24.47 -37.58 41.35
CA LEU A 716 24.43 -37.38 39.90
C LEU A 716 24.15 -38.71 39.20
N LEU A 717 23.09 -38.74 38.42
CA LEU A 717 22.63 -39.92 37.71
C LEU A 717 23.07 -39.87 36.25
N LYS A 718 24.04 -40.72 35.89
CA LYS A 718 24.46 -40.89 34.50
C LYS A 718 23.56 -41.91 33.82
N ARG A 719 22.99 -41.58 32.65
CA ARG A 719 22.15 -42.49 31.85
C ARG A 719 22.62 -42.58 30.41
N VAL A 720 22.42 -43.76 29.83
CA VAL A 720 22.46 -43.98 28.38
C VAL A 720 21.05 -44.38 27.95
N LEU A 721 20.47 -43.61 27.04
CA LEU A 721 19.10 -43.75 26.56
C LEU A 721 19.09 -43.98 25.05
N PHE A 722 18.07 -44.69 24.57
CA PHE A 722 17.67 -44.68 23.16
C PHE A 722 16.30 -44.04 23.02
N TYR A 723 16.17 -43.09 22.09
CA TYR A 723 14.92 -42.50 21.67
C TYR A 723 14.54 -43.05 20.29
N ASP A 724 13.37 -43.68 20.19
CA ASP A 724 12.80 -44.15 18.93
C ASP A 724 11.89 -43.06 18.34
N VAL A 725 12.28 -42.51 17.20
CA VAL A 725 11.63 -41.36 16.55
C VAL A 725 10.21 -41.69 16.10
N ARG A 726 9.93 -42.93 15.69
CA ARG A 726 8.62 -43.33 15.15
C ARG A 726 7.58 -43.51 16.25
N SER A 727 7.99 -44.11 17.36
CA SER A 727 7.10 -44.42 18.48
C SER A 727 7.10 -43.33 19.54
N GLY A 728 8.06 -42.40 19.51
CA GLY A 728 8.26 -41.38 20.52
C GLY A 728 8.64 -41.96 21.89
N LYS A 729 9.19 -43.19 21.94
CA LYS A 729 9.50 -43.90 23.19
C LYS A 729 10.97 -43.81 23.54
N VAL A 730 11.24 -43.71 24.85
CA VAL A 730 12.61 -43.76 25.40
C VAL A 730 12.83 -45.10 26.09
N ARG A 731 13.99 -45.71 25.83
CA ARG A 731 14.48 -46.92 26.51
C ARG A 731 15.78 -46.61 27.25
N ILE A 732 15.82 -46.93 28.54
CA ILE A 732 17.03 -46.81 29.36
C ILE A 732 17.90 -48.05 29.16
N LEU A 733 19.16 -47.87 28.79
CA LEU A 733 20.14 -48.95 28.65
C LEU A 733 21.01 -49.13 29.88
N GLU A 734 21.53 -48.02 30.40
CA GLU A 734 22.41 -47.99 31.56
C GLU A 734 22.03 -46.82 32.46
N SER A 735 22.11 -47.06 33.78
CA SER A 735 21.97 -46.02 34.78
C SER A 735 22.98 -46.24 35.91
N LYS A 736 23.78 -45.22 36.23
CA LYS A 736 24.79 -45.25 37.29
C LYS A 736 24.67 -44.03 38.19
N ILE A 737 24.77 -44.25 39.49
CA ILE A 737 24.76 -43.20 40.51
C ILE A 737 26.21 -42.82 40.85
N SER A 738 26.50 -41.52 40.87
CA SER A 738 27.79 -40.96 41.29
C SER A 738 27.59 -39.85 42.33
N LYS A 739 28.61 -39.58 43.16
CA LYS A 739 28.57 -38.46 44.11
C LYS A 739 28.85 -37.14 43.38
N PHE A 740 28.01 -36.15 43.60
CA PHE A 740 28.23 -34.78 43.12
C PHE A 740 29.45 -34.19 43.85
N GLN A 741 30.52 -33.85 43.12
CA GLN A 741 31.60 -33.00 43.62
C GLN A 741 31.36 -31.62 43.03
N GLY A 742 30.87 -30.67 43.85
CA GLY A 742 30.56 -29.32 43.39
C GLY A 742 31.75 -28.66 42.69
N ALA A 743 31.48 -28.05 41.52
CA ALA A 743 32.42 -27.15 40.87
C ALA A 743 32.41 -25.81 41.60
N GLY A 744 33.57 -25.39 42.10
CA GLY A 744 33.81 -24.03 42.59
C GLY A 744 34.12 -23.05 41.48
#